data_AF-A0AAW0BH11-F1
#
_entry.id   AF-A0AAW0BH11-F1
#
_cell.length_a   1.000
_cell.length_b   1.000
_cell.length_c   1.000
_cell.angle_alpha   90.00
_cell.angle_beta   90.00
_cell.angle_gamma   90.00
#
_symmetry.space_group_name_H-M   'P 1'
#
loop_
_entity.id
_entity.type
_entity.pdbx_description
1 polymer ?
#
loop_
_entity_poly.entity_id
_entity_poly.type
_entity_poly.pdbx_seq_one_letter_code
_entity_poly.pdbx_strand_id
1 'polypeptide(L)'
;MADFSALQGTLTAIAATLQQLVGGQSASASAPASTAASAPTPPTPVPVLPTPSVVPYTSARAQALPPSSQGHPVSTASISSHQPILRMAGLGINLSGHSNNARVSGRAASQLTASQISQTNAGRQNAIAAHFPPTQTLAPRRRRGAAQPTPTLPARGPPPTLLETISFVDAAGLRNLRVRVKVLPHSTLNGGEHVLARRLSESEDRFLSEHNLVHTYVVSETTSVTDLIRMATRSLQDGPYRYRFGSANGPRASRHFPHENLSLYVLSLVNKGTPRANGVSYLTRYPTPVNMLVKDFTAPRNRSKFGHPTLCVEHTDEGDHLIVRAGEFFSFFTAEDEGVWPRTHSCLSLRHSQYIDEATEGDFADSDSTDAVTSGGEPEAASDDEDENMPDVRPSISQPHPIVSDSYILLNCSLTGTCSNRSFPPNALLHHRLFASPFTPQPGPHHNVFEAADFLRAVGERANDGTRGTPLVVEGTYLDSMVVSLKNAIGEAVGRDDFTDILSPRRNFRKLHEDGTLLSTGIGVEREVVHALYRSFAQRPEKYFVPREGGWHGIATTISMSQRFLVSDVRLRELKILSAVLMLMLLHGMAPDIVSPALFQFAFHGCDLNALTHVFLVEWYPVLSLLINDWLRTGPTGDLRRFRSHFATHHDVQIASLEQLNEVQHQALGADMLYIPIYGPHPPSHPENKSVFKGMEMRCRNGFNMFEASLFIRFALFRSFPGGTERFLSQIWASRVQDFSSLEPNLDIVCPSARDIAHAMINLPSIVNLPAVLRGFFSRTGIPCPGRFEIAKPAIHPIVPLSRIDSPSFRPQMFVWAATGAPCVELTQGISAVFALPSNTDYDIDERKRAAGMAEGTIAFRSCLRSAWLPLSHLVKLHAASYPARDEQGNAVEPLTLEDALDDWLLTQIVTAIGDLTVL
;
A
#
# COMPACT_ATOMS: atom_id res chain seq x y z
N MET A 1 -59.53 -3.45 23.23
CA MET A 1 -59.53 -2.06 23.75
C MET A 1 -59.28 -1.95 25.26
N ALA A 2 -58.99 -3.04 25.99
CA ALA A 2 -58.58 -2.97 27.40
C ALA A 2 -57.05 -2.88 27.63
N ASP A 3 -56.22 -3.17 26.62
CA ASP A 3 -54.76 -3.20 26.76
C ASP A 3 -54.03 -1.88 26.46
N PHE A 4 -54.72 -0.84 26.01
CA PHE A 4 -54.10 0.47 25.73
C PHE A 4 -53.90 1.31 27.00
N SER A 5 -54.72 1.07 28.04
CA SER A 5 -54.65 1.74 29.34
C SER A 5 -53.40 1.36 30.13
N ALA A 6 -52.98 0.09 30.07
CA ALA A 6 -51.79 -0.39 30.77
C ALA A 6 -50.50 0.22 30.17
N LEU A 7 -50.43 0.36 28.85
CA LEU A 7 -49.26 0.88 28.14
C LEU A 7 -49.08 2.40 28.35
N GLN A 8 -50.18 3.13 28.53
CA GLN A 8 -50.15 4.56 28.83
C GLN A 8 -49.74 4.83 30.28
N GLY A 9 -50.10 3.96 31.23
CA GLY A 9 -49.62 4.02 32.61
C GLY A 9 -48.09 3.87 32.72
N THR A 10 -47.51 2.92 31.98
CA THR A 10 -46.06 2.67 32.00
C THR A 10 -45.26 3.81 31.37
N LEU A 11 -45.76 4.41 30.29
CA LEU A 11 -45.11 5.57 29.64
C LEU A 11 -45.15 6.83 30.52
N THR A 12 -46.21 7.00 31.32
CA THR A 12 -46.32 8.15 32.24
C THR A 12 -45.38 8.00 33.45
N ALA A 13 -45.17 6.77 33.93
CA ALA A 13 -44.23 6.47 35.01
C ALA A 13 -42.75 6.66 34.58
N ILE A 14 -42.41 6.33 33.34
CA ILE A 14 -41.06 6.53 32.78
C ILE A 14 -40.77 8.03 32.61
N ALA A 15 -41.76 8.83 32.17
CA ALA A 15 -41.61 10.28 32.06
C ALA A 15 -41.41 10.98 33.42
N ALA A 16 -42.11 10.53 34.47
CA ALA A 16 -41.96 11.07 35.82
C ALA A 16 -40.59 10.77 36.44
N THR A 17 -40.04 9.57 36.18
CA THR A 17 -38.72 9.15 36.68
C THR A 17 -37.59 9.93 36.00
N LEU A 18 -37.74 10.27 34.71
CA LEU A 18 -36.77 11.07 33.97
C LEU A 18 -36.78 12.56 34.36
N GLN A 19 -37.91 13.10 34.83
CA GLN A 19 -37.94 14.48 35.36
C GLN A 19 -37.30 14.61 36.75
N GLN A 20 -37.26 13.54 37.56
CA GLN A 20 -36.58 13.56 38.86
C GLN A 20 -35.05 13.45 38.77
N LEU A 21 -34.50 12.92 37.67
CA LEU A 21 -33.05 12.77 37.48
C LEU A 21 -32.35 14.03 36.92
N VAL A 22 -33.11 15.04 36.47
CA VAL A 22 -32.56 16.27 35.85
C VAL A 22 -32.63 17.50 36.80
N GLY A 23 -33.28 17.38 37.95
CA GLY A 23 -33.44 18.48 38.91
C GLY A 23 -32.62 18.31 40.19
N GLY A 24 -31.34 18.70 40.17
CA GLY A 24 -30.48 18.71 41.36
C GLY A 24 -29.45 19.84 41.32
N GLN A 25 -29.91 21.08 41.52
CA GLN A 25 -29.04 22.25 41.70
C GLN A 25 -28.51 22.38 43.13
N SER A 26 -27.34 22.99 43.18
CA SER A 26 -26.52 23.45 44.29
C SER A 26 -27.20 24.44 45.25
N ALA A 27 -26.87 24.37 46.54
CA ALA A 27 -26.93 25.46 47.53
C ALA A 27 -25.93 25.14 48.66
N SER A 28 -24.79 25.84 48.77
CA SER A 28 -24.55 27.12 49.46
C SER A 28 -24.33 27.01 50.97
N ALA A 29 -23.14 27.41 51.44
CA ALA A 29 -22.92 27.91 52.80
C ALA A 29 -21.98 29.14 52.75
N SER A 30 -22.54 30.27 53.13
CA SER A 30 -21.96 31.59 53.44
C SER A 30 -21.24 31.56 54.82
N ALA A 31 -20.35 32.44 55.30
CA ALA A 31 -20.02 33.87 55.11
C ALA A 31 -18.68 34.17 55.90
N PRO A 32 -18.31 35.42 56.29
CA PRO A 32 -17.61 36.43 55.49
C PRO A 32 -16.32 37.00 56.16
N ALA A 33 -15.50 37.79 55.44
CA ALA A 33 -15.14 39.17 55.79
C ALA A 33 -13.86 39.73 55.12
N SER A 34 -13.98 41.00 54.75
CA SER A 34 -12.97 42.07 54.68
C SER A 34 -12.19 42.30 53.38
N THR A 35 -12.24 43.59 53.05
CA THR A 35 -11.75 44.35 51.91
C THR A 35 -10.30 44.78 52.09
N ALA A 36 -9.49 44.70 51.02
CA ALA A 36 -8.39 45.65 50.79
C ALA A 36 -7.97 45.62 49.31
N ALA A 37 -7.89 46.80 48.71
CA ALA A 37 -7.44 47.04 47.34
C ALA A 37 -5.92 46.85 47.19
N SER A 38 -5.46 46.33 46.05
CA SER A 38 -4.07 46.44 45.60
C SER A 38 -3.95 46.32 44.06
N ALA A 39 -2.94 47.03 43.55
CA ALA A 39 -2.67 47.46 42.17
C ALA A 39 -2.31 46.34 41.16
N PRO A 40 -2.19 46.62 39.84
CA PRO A 40 -2.08 45.61 38.80
C PRO A 40 -0.64 45.07 38.65
N THR A 41 -0.51 43.75 38.60
CA THR A 41 0.72 43.01 38.26
C THR A 41 0.79 42.72 36.74
N PRO A 42 2.01 42.58 36.17
CA PRO A 42 2.25 42.46 34.74
C PRO A 42 1.97 41.05 34.19
N PRO A 43 1.80 40.88 32.87
CA PRO A 43 1.40 39.61 32.27
C PRO A 43 2.51 38.56 32.34
N THR A 44 2.15 37.39 32.86
CA THR A 44 2.93 36.15 32.85
C THR A 44 3.06 35.61 31.41
N PRO A 45 4.24 35.08 31.00
CA PRO A 45 4.44 34.57 29.65
C PRO A 45 3.72 33.23 29.43
N VAL A 46 3.17 33.07 28.23
CA VAL A 46 2.51 31.86 27.73
C VAL A 46 3.50 30.69 27.74
N PRO A 47 3.14 29.50 28.26
CA PRO A 47 4.00 28.33 28.22
C PRO A 47 4.09 27.80 26.78
N VAL A 48 5.32 27.72 26.28
CA VAL A 48 5.68 27.07 25.02
C VAL A 48 5.40 25.57 25.16
N LEU A 49 4.59 25.02 24.24
CA LEU A 49 4.37 23.57 24.13
C LEU A 49 5.69 22.83 23.90
N PRO A 50 5.95 21.71 24.59
CA PRO A 50 7.12 20.88 24.30
C PRO A 50 6.95 20.18 22.95
N THR A 51 7.97 20.31 22.11
CA THR A 51 8.19 19.48 20.91
C THR A 51 8.25 17.99 21.31
N PRO A 52 7.63 17.07 20.55
CA PRO A 52 7.68 15.65 20.88
C PRO A 52 9.12 15.12 20.82
N SER A 53 9.60 14.63 21.96
CA SER A 53 10.90 13.97 22.10
C SER A 53 10.86 12.60 21.42
N VAL A 54 11.63 12.43 20.35
CA VAL A 54 11.92 11.11 19.76
C VAL A 54 12.70 10.29 20.79
N VAL A 55 12.07 9.28 21.37
CA VAL A 55 12.72 8.35 22.31
C VAL A 55 13.60 7.39 21.50
N PRO A 56 14.90 7.26 21.78
CA PRO A 56 15.76 6.32 21.07
C PRO A 56 15.33 4.88 21.34
N TYR A 57 15.36 4.07 20.27
CA TYR A 57 15.06 2.64 20.25
C TYR A 57 15.93 1.87 21.26
N THR A 58 15.34 1.41 22.36
CA THR A 58 15.97 0.45 23.27
C THR A 58 15.46 -0.95 22.95
N SER A 59 16.23 -1.71 22.16
CA SER A 59 16.00 -3.15 22.06
C SER A 59 16.23 -3.78 23.43
N ALA A 60 15.29 -4.60 23.91
CA ALA A 60 15.47 -5.39 25.13
C ALA A 60 16.81 -6.15 25.09
N ARG A 61 17.68 -5.76 26.02
CA ARG A 61 19.09 -6.14 26.10
C ARG A 61 19.24 -7.63 26.42
N ALA A 62 20.07 -8.33 25.65
CA ALA A 62 20.65 -9.62 26.03
C ALA A 62 21.41 -9.46 27.35
N GLN A 63 20.96 -10.14 28.40
CA GLN A 63 21.67 -10.19 29.68
C GLN A 63 22.98 -10.97 29.48
N ALA A 64 24.11 -10.27 29.63
CA ALA A 64 25.42 -10.88 29.78
C ALA A 64 25.52 -11.49 31.19
N LEU A 65 25.78 -12.80 31.26
CA LEU A 65 26.10 -13.51 32.50
C LEU A 65 27.41 -12.97 33.11
N PRO A 66 27.49 -12.78 34.44
CA PRO A 66 28.74 -12.41 35.12
C PRO A 66 29.68 -13.61 35.27
N PRO A 67 31.00 -13.40 35.40
CA PRO A 67 31.96 -14.48 35.64
C PRO A 67 31.91 -14.87 37.13
N SER A 68 31.46 -16.08 37.44
CA SER A 68 31.56 -16.66 38.78
C SER A 68 32.90 -17.39 38.96
N SER A 69 33.69 -16.86 39.88
CA SER A 69 34.91 -17.48 40.41
C SER A 69 34.61 -18.33 41.65
N GLN A 70 35.30 -19.47 41.76
CA GLN A 70 35.58 -20.30 42.94
C GLN A 70 34.53 -21.34 43.42
N GLY A 71 34.94 -22.63 43.39
CA GLY A 71 35.00 -23.46 44.61
C GLY A 71 34.14 -24.73 44.74
N HIS A 72 34.65 -25.87 44.22
CA HIS A 72 34.52 -27.28 44.73
C HIS A 72 33.12 -27.96 44.93
N PRO A 73 33.00 -29.30 45.12
CA PRO A 73 33.83 -30.44 44.68
C PRO A 73 33.05 -31.59 43.97
N VAL A 74 33.82 -32.45 43.31
CA VAL A 74 33.67 -33.89 43.03
C VAL A 74 32.34 -34.59 43.39
N SER A 75 31.66 -35.15 42.38
CA SER A 75 31.16 -36.54 42.44
C SER A 75 30.92 -37.15 41.07
N THR A 76 31.32 -38.42 41.01
CA THR A 76 31.45 -39.34 39.89
C THR A 76 30.11 -39.84 39.34
N ALA A 77 29.98 -39.92 38.00
CA ALA A 77 29.39 -41.08 37.34
C ALA A 77 29.80 -41.10 35.85
N SER A 78 30.51 -42.15 35.51
CA SER A 78 30.89 -42.61 34.17
C SER A 78 29.68 -42.91 33.29
N ILE A 79 29.79 -42.70 31.97
CA ILE A 79 29.61 -43.74 30.95
C ILE A 79 30.39 -43.33 29.70
N SER A 80 31.09 -44.35 29.20
CA SER A 80 32.05 -44.38 28.11
C SER A 80 31.40 -44.35 26.72
N SER A 81 32.01 -43.64 25.77
CA SER A 81 32.26 -44.19 24.43
C SER A 81 33.41 -43.46 23.71
N HIS A 82 34.26 -44.27 23.08
CA HIS A 82 35.55 -44.03 22.41
C HIS A 82 35.44 -43.08 21.19
N GLN A 83 36.31 -42.05 21.03
CA GLN A 83 37.60 -41.97 20.30
C GLN A 83 37.53 -42.22 18.76
N PRO A 84 38.44 -41.69 17.91
CA PRO A 84 39.57 -40.80 18.17
C PRO A 84 39.70 -39.56 17.25
N ILE A 85 40.46 -38.59 17.78
CA ILE A 85 41.02 -37.41 17.13
C ILE A 85 42.36 -37.79 16.46
N LEU A 86 42.54 -37.44 15.19
CA LEU A 86 43.85 -37.39 14.53
C LEU A 86 44.38 -35.95 14.58
N ARG A 87 45.33 -35.72 15.50
CA ARG A 87 46.24 -34.57 15.48
C ARG A 87 47.38 -34.88 14.51
N MET A 88 47.62 -34.00 13.56
CA MET A 88 48.91 -33.88 12.87
C MET A 88 49.47 -32.49 13.12
N ALA A 89 50.63 -32.48 13.74
CA ALA A 89 51.48 -31.33 13.97
C ALA A 89 52.38 -31.07 12.76
N GLY A 90 52.88 -29.84 12.68
CA GLY A 90 54.13 -29.53 11.98
C GLY A 90 53.95 -28.80 10.65
N LEU A 91 54.37 -27.53 10.60
CA LEU A 91 55.71 -27.17 10.13
C LEU A 91 55.83 -25.65 10.16
N GLY A 92 56.83 -25.17 10.91
CA GLY A 92 57.28 -23.79 10.83
C GLY A 92 58.10 -23.58 9.55
N ILE A 93 57.92 -22.42 8.92
CA ILE A 93 58.86 -21.86 7.97
C ILE A 93 59.05 -20.39 8.34
N ASN A 94 60.21 -20.10 8.92
CA ASN A 94 60.82 -18.78 8.93
C ASN A 94 61.20 -18.41 7.49
N LEU A 95 60.87 -17.20 7.03
CA LEU A 95 61.66 -16.53 5.99
C LEU A 95 61.59 -15.01 6.20
N SER A 96 62.78 -14.48 6.43
CA SER A 96 63.18 -13.08 6.57
C SER A 96 63.31 -12.36 5.23
N GLY A 97 62.95 -11.07 5.23
CA GLY A 97 63.64 -9.99 4.50
C GLY A 97 63.33 -9.83 3.01
N HIS A 98 62.87 -8.65 2.60
CA HIS A 98 63.70 -7.66 1.91
C HIS A 98 62.89 -6.38 1.65
N SER A 99 63.40 -5.28 2.19
CA SER A 99 63.13 -3.92 1.78
C SER A 99 63.59 -3.69 0.34
N ASN A 100 62.85 -2.91 -0.43
CA ASN A 100 63.46 -2.07 -1.45
C ASN A 100 62.65 -0.80 -1.69
N ASN A 101 63.31 0.31 -1.35
CA ASN A 101 62.99 1.65 -1.75
C ASN A 101 63.18 1.81 -3.26
N ALA A 102 62.23 2.45 -3.95
CA ALA A 102 62.50 3.12 -5.21
C ALA A 102 61.92 4.54 -5.16
N ARG A 103 62.81 5.49 -4.89
CA ARG A 103 62.65 6.91 -5.18
C ARG A 103 62.53 7.08 -6.70
N VAL A 104 61.54 7.83 -7.15
CA VAL A 104 61.63 8.59 -8.41
C VAL A 104 61.20 10.03 -8.13
N SER A 105 62.18 10.91 -8.20
CA SER A 105 62.02 12.35 -8.24
C SER A 105 61.50 12.79 -9.61
N GLY A 106 60.59 13.75 -9.63
CA GLY A 106 60.14 14.45 -10.84
C GLY A 106 59.49 15.78 -10.50
N ARG A 107 60.32 16.78 -10.15
CA ARG A 107 59.95 18.20 -10.18
C ARG A 107 60.21 18.72 -11.60
N ALA A 108 59.23 19.36 -12.24
CA ALA A 108 59.34 20.69 -12.87
C ALA A 108 58.13 21.02 -13.77
N ALA A 109 57.88 22.33 -13.89
CA ALA A 109 57.01 23.10 -14.81
C ALA A 109 55.52 23.24 -14.40
N SER A 110 55.13 24.35 -13.78
CA SER A 110 54.83 25.69 -14.36
C SER A 110 53.34 25.82 -14.72
N GLN A 111 52.55 26.52 -13.89
CA GLN A 111 52.12 27.90 -14.18
C GLN A 111 51.62 28.11 -15.61
N LEU A 112 50.31 28.04 -15.83
CA LEU A 112 49.51 28.74 -16.86
C LEU A 112 48.03 28.69 -16.39
N THR A 113 47.59 29.72 -15.66
CA THR A 113 46.75 30.86 -16.09
C THR A 113 45.27 30.54 -16.37
N ALA A 114 44.43 31.07 -15.48
CA ALA A 114 42.97 31.07 -15.46
C ALA A 114 42.30 31.93 -16.57
N SER A 115 42.79 31.86 -17.81
CA SER A 115 42.30 32.71 -18.92
C SER A 115 41.56 31.96 -20.04
N GLN A 116 41.44 30.63 -19.99
CA GLN A 116 40.82 29.84 -21.07
C GLN A 116 39.36 29.43 -20.83
N ILE A 117 38.78 29.70 -19.65
CA ILE A 117 37.36 29.35 -19.35
C ILE A 117 36.39 30.49 -19.74
N SER A 118 36.89 31.70 -20.03
CA SER A 118 36.04 32.85 -20.40
C SER A 118 35.71 32.92 -21.90
N GLN A 119 36.48 32.25 -22.78
CA GLN A 119 36.28 32.33 -24.24
C GLN A 119 35.30 31.28 -24.80
N THR A 120 35.00 30.20 -24.08
CA THR A 120 34.03 29.17 -24.53
C THR A 120 32.57 29.51 -24.22
N ASN A 121 32.31 30.48 -23.32
CA ASN A 121 30.94 30.92 -23.00
C ASN A 121 30.45 32.13 -23.82
N ALA A 122 31.36 32.92 -24.42
CA ALA A 122 31.00 34.04 -25.28
C ALA A 122 30.48 33.61 -26.67
N GLY A 123 30.80 32.39 -27.13
CA GLY A 123 30.34 31.86 -28.42
C GLY A 123 28.90 31.34 -28.44
N ARG A 124 28.32 31.00 -27.28
CA ARG A 124 26.96 30.44 -27.19
C ARG A 124 25.83 31.47 -27.11
N GLN A 125 26.14 32.71 -26.73
CA GLN A 125 25.12 33.78 -26.66
C GLN A 125 24.89 34.51 -27.99
N ASN A 126 25.80 34.37 -28.97
CA ASN A 126 25.65 35.00 -30.30
C ASN A 126 24.89 34.15 -31.33
N ALA A 127 24.46 32.93 -30.98
CA ALA A 127 23.75 32.03 -31.91
C ALA A 127 22.22 31.99 -31.69
N ILE A 128 21.66 32.75 -30.73
CA ILE A 128 20.22 32.76 -30.42
C ILE A 128 19.50 34.02 -30.94
N ALA A 129 20.22 34.94 -31.61
CA ALA A 129 19.66 36.20 -32.11
C ALA A 129 19.27 36.20 -33.61
N ALA A 130 19.26 35.05 -34.30
CA ALA A 130 19.19 35.01 -35.77
C ALA A 130 17.91 34.40 -36.40
N HIS A 131 16.86 34.11 -35.63
CA HIS A 131 15.60 33.61 -36.21
C HIS A 131 14.35 34.23 -35.56
N PHE A 132 14.08 35.49 -35.91
CA PHE A 132 12.71 36.03 -35.92
C PHE A 132 12.43 36.57 -37.33
N PRO A 133 11.33 36.17 -37.99
CA PRO A 133 10.95 36.78 -39.26
C PRO A 133 10.44 38.22 -39.03
N PRO A 134 10.67 39.14 -39.98
CA PRO A 134 10.38 40.55 -39.79
C PRO A 134 8.88 40.85 -39.85
N THR A 135 8.48 41.78 -38.99
CA THR A 135 7.20 42.49 -38.95
C THR A 135 6.86 43.06 -40.33
N GLN A 136 5.79 42.55 -40.94
CA GLN A 136 5.26 43.12 -42.18
C GLN A 136 4.53 44.44 -41.92
N THR A 137 4.90 45.40 -42.75
CA THR A 137 4.40 46.75 -42.86
C THR A 137 2.93 46.79 -43.33
N LEU A 138 2.17 47.67 -42.69
CA LEU A 138 0.78 48.03 -43.03
C LEU A 138 0.68 48.53 -44.49
N ALA A 139 -0.07 47.81 -45.31
CA ALA A 139 -0.46 48.20 -46.67
C ALA A 139 -1.95 48.63 -46.72
N PRO A 140 -2.35 49.48 -47.68
CA PRO A 140 -3.53 50.32 -47.57
C PRO A 140 -4.86 49.61 -47.85
N ARG A 141 -5.87 50.08 -47.13
CA ARG A 141 -7.29 49.70 -47.12
C ARG A 141 -7.89 49.62 -48.54
N ARG A 142 -8.04 48.40 -49.08
CA ARG A 142 -8.80 48.14 -50.31
C ARG A 142 -10.30 48.08 -50.00
N ARG A 143 -11.08 48.84 -50.79
CA ARG A 143 -12.56 48.84 -50.80
C ARG A 143 -13.09 47.42 -51.02
N ARG A 144 -14.04 46.99 -50.18
CA ARG A 144 -14.81 45.75 -50.36
C ARG A 144 -15.66 45.86 -51.63
N GLY A 145 -15.41 44.97 -52.59
CA GLY A 145 -16.35 44.65 -53.66
C GLY A 145 -17.50 43.79 -53.13
N ALA A 146 -18.62 43.79 -53.86
CA ALA A 146 -19.84 43.06 -53.51
C ALA A 146 -19.56 41.55 -53.30
N ALA A 147 -20.12 40.98 -52.24
CA ALA A 147 -19.97 39.59 -51.89
C ALA A 147 -20.56 38.70 -53.00
N GLN A 148 -19.74 37.79 -53.54
CA GLN A 148 -20.27 36.65 -54.28
C GLN A 148 -20.98 35.71 -53.29
N PRO A 149 -22.19 35.24 -53.60
CA PRO A 149 -22.88 34.26 -52.78
C PRO A 149 -22.05 32.97 -52.72
N THR A 150 -21.76 32.52 -51.50
CA THR A 150 -21.11 31.25 -51.21
C THR A 150 -21.89 30.12 -51.90
N PRO A 151 -21.24 29.17 -52.59
CA PRO A 151 -21.93 28.03 -53.15
C PRO A 151 -22.65 27.28 -52.02
N THR A 152 -23.99 27.30 -52.05
CA THR A 152 -24.83 26.52 -51.16
C THR A 152 -24.53 25.05 -51.40
N LEU A 153 -23.86 24.40 -50.44
CA LEU A 153 -23.78 22.94 -50.39
C LEU A 153 -25.21 22.38 -50.39
N PRO A 154 -25.50 21.31 -51.16
CA PRO A 154 -26.81 20.70 -51.15
C PRO A 154 -27.22 20.38 -49.72
N ALA A 155 -28.44 20.77 -49.33
CA ALA A 155 -28.96 20.56 -47.99
C ALA A 155 -28.75 19.10 -47.59
N ARG A 156 -27.87 18.86 -46.61
CA ARG A 156 -27.73 17.56 -45.96
C ARG A 156 -29.14 17.20 -45.47
N GLY A 157 -29.64 16.04 -45.87
CA GLY A 157 -30.89 15.52 -45.33
C GLY A 157 -30.85 15.52 -43.80
N PRO A 158 -32.01 15.50 -43.11
CA PRO A 158 -32.04 15.45 -41.66
C PRO A 158 -31.13 14.32 -41.17
N PRO A 159 -30.28 14.56 -40.16
CA PRO A 159 -29.38 13.52 -39.65
C PRO A 159 -30.21 12.30 -39.24
N PRO A 160 -29.74 11.08 -39.56
CA PRO A 160 -30.46 9.86 -39.22
C PRO A 160 -30.78 9.86 -37.72
N THR A 161 -31.98 9.42 -37.38
CA THR A 161 -32.37 9.35 -35.97
C THR A 161 -31.49 8.32 -35.27
N LEU A 162 -31.22 8.52 -33.97
CA LEU A 162 -30.38 7.59 -33.20
C LEU A 162 -30.85 6.14 -33.38
N LEU A 163 -32.17 5.93 -33.41
CA LEU A 163 -32.79 4.63 -33.62
C LEU A 163 -32.43 4.05 -35.00
N GLU A 164 -32.42 4.83 -36.06
CA GLU A 164 -31.98 4.38 -37.39
C GLU A 164 -30.52 3.96 -37.42
N THR A 165 -29.66 4.63 -36.65
CA THR A 165 -28.23 4.31 -36.58
C THR A 165 -27.96 2.97 -35.88
N ILE A 166 -28.67 2.68 -34.78
CA ILE A 166 -28.43 1.47 -33.97
C ILE A 166 -29.31 0.27 -34.36
N SER A 167 -30.37 0.50 -35.14
CA SER A 167 -31.31 -0.54 -35.55
C SER A 167 -30.90 -1.19 -36.85
N PHE A 168 -31.14 -2.49 -36.97
CA PHE A 168 -31.04 -3.21 -38.24
C PHE A 168 -32.26 -4.10 -38.42
N VAL A 169 -32.57 -4.44 -39.67
CA VAL A 169 -33.67 -5.34 -40.01
C VAL A 169 -33.07 -6.72 -40.27
N ASP A 170 -33.55 -7.75 -39.58
CA ASP A 170 -33.10 -9.12 -39.79
C ASP A 170 -33.73 -9.77 -41.03
N ALA A 171 -33.34 -11.01 -41.32
CA ALA A 171 -33.87 -11.78 -42.44
C ALA A 171 -35.39 -12.04 -42.35
N ALA A 172 -36.00 -11.93 -41.17
CA ALA A 172 -37.44 -12.08 -40.96
C ALA A 172 -38.19 -10.74 -41.10
N GLY A 173 -37.50 -9.65 -41.43
CA GLY A 173 -38.10 -8.31 -41.52
C GLY A 173 -38.37 -7.66 -40.16
N LEU A 174 -37.86 -8.24 -39.07
CA LEU A 174 -38.02 -7.68 -37.73
C LEU A 174 -36.89 -6.67 -37.46
N ARG A 175 -37.26 -5.55 -36.86
CA ARG A 175 -36.32 -4.49 -36.49
C ARG A 175 -35.70 -4.81 -35.13
N ASN A 176 -34.39 -5.00 -35.12
CA ASN A 176 -33.61 -5.36 -33.95
C ASN A 176 -32.62 -4.26 -33.61
N LEU A 177 -32.20 -4.23 -32.34
CA LEU A 177 -31.22 -3.32 -31.78
C LEU A 177 -30.04 -4.13 -31.25
N ARG A 178 -28.82 -3.65 -31.48
CA ARG A 178 -27.64 -4.13 -30.76
C ARG A 178 -27.50 -3.36 -29.46
N VAL A 179 -27.50 -4.08 -28.35
CA VAL A 179 -27.47 -3.50 -27.00
C VAL A 179 -26.29 -4.07 -26.25
N ARG A 180 -25.44 -3.21 -25.70
CA ARG A 180 -24.35 -3.60 -24.81
C ARG A 180 -24.70 -3.20 -23.39
N VAL A 181 -24.95 -4.18 -22.54
CA VAL A 181 -25.25 -3.97 -21.12
C VAL A 181 -23.94 -3.95 -20.33
N LYS A 182 -23.64 -2.82 -19.70
CA LYS A 182 -22.47 -2.63 -18.83
C LYS A 182 -22.95 -2.59 -17.38
N VAL A 183 -22.51 -3.52 -16.55
CA VAL A 183 -23.01 -3.72 -15.19
C VAL A 183 -21.99 -3.16 -14.21
N LEU A 184 -22.32 -2.02 -13.60
CA LEU A 184 -21.44 -1.30 -12.70
C LEU A 184 -21.56 -1.85 -11.27
N PRO A 185 -20.44 -2.22 -10.63
CA PRO A 185 -20.41 -2.53 -9.21
C PRO A 185 -20.98 -1.42 -8.34
N HIS A 186 -21.58 -1.78 -7.20
CA HIS A 186 -22.15 -0.82 -6.28
C HIS A 186 -21.07 0.13 -5.72
N SER A 187 -21.16 1.43 -6.03
CA SER A 187 -20.28 2.44 -5.42
C SER A 187 -20.79 2.82 -4.02
N THR A 188 -19.95 2.60 -3.00
CA THR A 188 -20.26 2.95 -1.61
C THR A 188 -20.03 4.44 -1.30
N LEU A 189 -19.37 5.18 -2.19
CA LEU A 189 -18.79 6.49 -1.85
C LEU A 189 -19.77 7.67 -2.00
N ASN A 190 -20.79 7.58 -2.85
CA ASN A 190 -21.58 8.76 -3.28
C ASN A 190 -23.10 8.60 -3.18
N GLY A 191 -23.61 8.07 -2.05
CA GLY A 191 -25.06 8.08 -1.79
C GLY A 191 -25.91 7.34 -2.85
N GLY A 192 -25.32 6.40 -3.58
CA GLY A 192 -25.96 5.66 -4.68
C GLY A 192 -25.78 6.24 -6.08
N GLU A 193 -25.03 7.34 -6.25
CA GLU A 193 -24.59 7.81 -7.57
C GLU A 193 -23.38 7.01 -8.05
N HIS A 194 -23.40 6.62 -9.32
CA HIS A 194 -22.26 6.01 -10.01
C HIS A 194 -21.55 7.06 -10.83
N VAL A 195 -20.22 6.99 -10.87
CA VAL A 195 -19.39 7.94 -11.59
C VAL A 195 -19.12 7.40 -13.00
N LEU A 196 -19.27 8.26 -14.01
CA LEU A 196 -18.93 7.97 -15.39
C LEU A 196 -17.79 8.90 -15.84
N ALA A 197 -16.57 8.39 -15.75
CA ALA A 197 -15.37 9.12 -16.17
C ALA A 197 -15.17 8.98 -17.68
N ARG A 198 -15.59 10.00 -18.45
CA ARG A 198 -15.54 9.98 -19.93
C ARG A 198 -14.15 9.70 -20.50
N ARG A 199 -13.08 10.11 -19.81
CA ARG A 199 -11.68 9.90 -20.23
C ARG A 199 -11.19 8.46 -20.00
N LEU A 200 -11.91 7.66 -19.22
CA LEU A 200 -11.52 6.31 -18.84
C LEU A 200 -12.37 5.23 -19.50
N SER A 201 -13.21 5.56 -20.48
CA SER A 201 -14.17 4.61 -21.03
C SER A 201 -13.53 3.31 -21.49
N GLU A 202 -12.36 3.35 -22.13
CA GLU A 202 -11.64 2.15 -22.57
C GLU A 202 -11.14 1.27 -21.42
N SER A 203 -10.66 1.90 -20.35
CA SER A 203 -10.09 1.17 -19.22
C SER A 203 -11.18 0.65 -18.28
N GLU A 204 -12.25 1.42 -18.08
CA GLU A 204 -13.46 0.94 -17.41
C GLU A 204 -14.06 -0.23 -18.20
N ASP A 205 -14.16 -0.13 -19.52
CA ASP A 205 -14.65 -1.22 -20.38
C ASP A 205 -13.76 -2.46 -20.30
N ARG A 206 -12.43 -2.27 -20.22
CA ARG A 206 -11.49 -3.36 -20.00
C ARG A 206 -11.73 -4.02 -18.65
N PHE A 207 -11.80 -3.25 -17.57
CA PHE A 207 -12.06 -3.76 -16.23
C PHE A 207 -13.37 -4.56 -16.18
N LEU A 208 -14.46 -3.98 -16.70
CA LEU A 208 -15.76 -4.65 -16.72
C LEU A 208 -15.73 -5.91 -17.60
N SER A 209 -15.02 -5.89 -18.74
CA SER A 209 -14.90 -7.05 -19.62
C SER A 209 -14.06 -8.17 -19.00
N GLU A 210 -12.96 -7.84 -18.31
CA GLU A 210 -12.11 -8.80 -17.60
C GLU A 210 -12.89 -9.55 -16.50
N HIS A 211 -13.87 -8.88 -15.90
CA HIS A 211 -14.76 -9.47 -14.89
C HIS A 211 -16.08 -9.96 -15.48
N ASN A 212 -16.22 -10.09 -16.81
CA ASN A 212 -17.47 -10.54 -17.46
C ASN A 212 -18.71 -9.76 -17.01
N LEU A 213 -18.57 -8.46 -16.73
CA LEU A 213 -19.65 -7.52 -16.38
C LEU A 213 -20.19 -6.76 -17.59
N VAL A 214 -19.76 -7.14 -18.80
CA VAL A 214 -20.19 -6.55 -20.06
C VAL A 214 -20.76 -7.64 -20.96
N HIS A 215 -22.01 -7.45 -21.38
CA HIS A 215 -22.70 -8.40 -22.26
C HIS A 215 -23.33 -7.69 -23.45
N THR A 216 -23.29 -8.34 -24.61
CA THR A 216 -23.86 -7.83 -25.86
C THR A 216 -25.05 -8.68 -26.26
N TYR A 217 -26.16 -8.02 -26.60
CA TYR A 217 -27.42 -8.64 -27.01
C TYR A 217 -27.91 -8.07 -28.34
N VAL A 218 -28.55 -8.92 -29.14
CA VAL A 218 -29.41 -8.51 -30.24
C VAL A 218 -30.85 -8.73 -29.78
N VAL A 219 -31.62 -7.65 -29.67
CA VAL A 219 -32.99 -7.69 -29.15
C VAL A 219 -33.95 -6.96 -30.08
N SER A 220 -35.20 -7.43 -30.15
CA SER A 220 -36.26 -6.68 -30.84
C SER A 220 -36.46 -5.30 -30.21
N GLU A 221 -36.83 -4.30 -31.01
CA GLU A 221 -37.25 -2.99 -30.52
C GLU A 221 -38.43 -3.06 -29.53
N THR A 222 -39.21 -4.14 -29.57
CA THR A 222 -40.34 -4.40 -28.67
C THR A 222 -39.96 -5.17 -27.41
N THR A 223 -38.68 -5.49 -27.20
CA THR A 223 -38.22 -6.12 -25.96
C THR A 223 -38.41 -5.15 -24.80
N SER A 224 -38.98 -5.63 -23.69
CA SER A 224 -39.12 -4.81 -22.49
C SER A 224 -37.76 -4.62 -21.81
N VAL A 225 -37.54 -3.46 -21.18
CA VAL A 225 -36.30 -3.21 -20.41
C VAL A 225 -36.17 -4.20 -19.26
N THR A 226 -37.29 -4.62 -18.67
CA THR A 226 -37.32 -5.68 -17.64
C THR A 226 -36.77 -7.01 -18.18
N ASP A 227 -37.13 -7.40 -19.39
CA ASP A 227 -36.64 -8.64 -19.99
C ASP A 227 -35.16 -8.53 -20.37
N LEU A 228 -34.72 -7.37 -20.89
CA LEU A 228 -33.29 -7.11 -21.13
C LEU A 228 -32.47 -7.26 -19.84
N ILE A 229 -32.95 -6.70 -18.72
CA ILE A 229 -32.28 -6.84 -17.42
C ILE A 229 -32.25 -8.29 -16.96
N ARG A 230 -33.34 -9.06 -17.13
CA ARG A 230 -33.34 -10.49 -16.82
C ARG A 230 -32.36 -11.28 -17.69
N MET A 231 -32.20 -10.92 -18.96
CA MET A 231 -31.19 -11.50 -19.84
C MET A 231 -29.78 -11.21 -19.31
N ALA A 232 -29.49 -9.96 -18.94
CA ALA A 232 -28.22 -9.57 -18.31
C ALA A 232 -27.94 -10.32 -17.01
N THR A 233 -28.92 -10.38 -16.11
CA THR A 233 -28.82 -11.14 -14.86
C THR A 233 -28.53 -12.62 -15.12
N ARG A 234 -29.21 -13.26 -16.08
CA ARG A 234 -28.93 -14.66 -16.45
C ARG A 234 -27.55 -14.86 -17.03
N SER A 235 -27.10 -13.98 -17.95
CA SER A 235 -25.75 -14.08 -18.50
C SER A 235 -24.66 -13.95 -17.44
N LEU A 236 -24.89 -13.13 -16.41
CA LEU A 236 -24.00 -13.02 -15.26
C LEU A 236 -24.05 -14.29 -14.39
N GLN A 237 -25.24 -14.84 -14.14
CA GLN A 237 -25.45 -16.09 -13.38
C GLN A 237 -24.89 -17.34 -14.07
N ASP A 238 -24.97 -17.38 -15.40
CA ASP A 238 -24.52 -18.50 -16.23
C ASP A 238 -23.07 -18.31 -16.73
N GLY A 239 -22.49 -17.13 -16.48
CA GLY A 239 -21.14 -16.78 -16.90
C GLY A 239 -20.04 -17.50 -16.10
N PRO A 240 -18.76 -17.33 -16.46
CA PRO A 240 -17.62 -17.97 -15.78
C PRO A 240 -17.53 -17.66 -14.29
N TYR A 241 -18.01 -16.48 -13.88
CA TYR A 241 -18.05 -16.04 -12.49
C TYR A 241 -19.38 -16.33 -11.81
N ARG A 242 -20.38 -16.87 -12.50
CA ARG A 242 -21.70 -17.29 -11.97
C ARG A 242 -22.24 -16.37 -10.86
N TYR A 243 -22.46 -15.10 -11.23
CA TYR A 243 -22.81 -14.07 -10.27
C TYR A 243 -24.13 -14.36 -9.56
N ARG A 244 -24.13 -14.31 -8.22
CA ARG A 244 -25.34 -14.30 -7.41
C ARG A 244 -25.67 -12.87 -6.99
N PHE A 245 -26.97 -12.61 -6.90
CA PHE A 245 -27.50 -11.32 -6.51
C PHE A 245 -28.31 -11.49 -5.23
N GLY A 246 -28.20 -10.53 -4.30
CA GLY A 246 -29.02 -10.51 -3.10
C GLY A 246 -30.50 -10.65 -3.46
N SER A 247 -31.21 -11.53 -2.75
CA SER A 247 -32.65 -11.70 -2.95
C SER A 247 -33.34 -10.37 -2.69
N ALA A 248 -34.04 -9.84 -3.69
CA ALA A 248 -34.82 -8.59 -3.58
C ALA A 248 -35.93 -8.68 -2.51
N ASN A 249 -36.10 -9.81 -1.83
CA ASN A 249 -37.12 -10.06 -0.80
C ASN A 249 -36.79 -9.50 0.60
N GLY A 250 -35.80 -8.60 0.72
CA GLY A 250 -35.55 -7.90 1.98
C GLY A 250 -36.80 -7.16 2.49
N PRO A 251 -36.96 -6.94 3.81
CA PRO A 251 -38.16 -6.33 4.40
C PRO A 251 -38.45 -4.88 3.95
N ARG A 252 -37.56 -4.26 3.15
CA ARG A 252 -37.75 -2.95 2.51
C ARG A 252 -38.12 -3.03 1.01
N ALA A 253 -38.32 -4.22 0.47
CA ALA A 253 -38.82 -4.39 -0.88
C ALA A 253 -40.23 -3.81 -0.97
N SER A 254 -40.33 -2.63 -1.58
CA SER A 254 -41.60 -2.05 -1.98
C SER A 254 -42.34 -3.08 -2.82
N ARG A 255 -43.44 -3.64 -2.29
CA ARG A 255 -44.23 -4.69 -2.95
C ARG A 255 -45.02 -4.18 -4.16
N HIS A 256 -44.79 -2.95 -4.60
CA HIS A 256 -45.74 -2.25 -5.46
C HIS A 256 -45.40 -2.33 -6.94
N PHE A 257 -44.14 -2.57 -7.33
CA PHE A 257 -43.81 -2.65 -8.75
C PHE A 257 -42.89 -3.83 -9.15
N PRO A 258 -43.24 -4.61 -10.19
CA PRO A 258 -42.43 -5.76 -10.67
C PRO A 258 -40.97 -5.45 -11.02
N HIS A 259 -40.67 -4.20 -11.41
CA HIS A 259 -39.32 -3.76 -11.77
C HIS A 259 -38.44 -3.46 -10.56
N GLU A 260 -39.01 -3.32 -9.36
CA GLU A 260 -38.27 -3.13 -8.11
C GLU A 260 -37.73 -4.46 -7.54
N ASN A 261 -38.20 -5.59 -8.07
CA ASN A 261 -37.75 -6.94 -7.69
C ASN A 261 -36.64 -7.50 -8.59
N LEU A 262 -36.07 -6.68 -9.48
CA LEU A 262 -34.97 -7.09 -10.35
C LEU A 262 -33.63 -7.04 -9.59
N SER A 263 -32.74 -7.98 -9.90
CA SER A 263 -31.38 -8.03 -9.34
C SER A 263 -30.50 -6.84 -9.74
N LEU A 264 -30.79 -6.28 -10.91
CA LEU A 264 -30.13 -5.09 -11.44
C LEU A 264 -31.18 -4.00 -11.72
N TYR A 265 -30.77 -2.74 -11.65
CA TYR A 265 -31.58 -1.60 -12.06
C TYR A 265 -30.88 -0.80 -13.16
N VAL A 266 -31.65 -0.12 -13.99
CA VAL A 266 -31.11 0.74 -15.04
C VAL A 266 -30.58 2.03 -14.42
N LEU A 267 -29.40 2.44 -14.87
CA LEU A 267 -28.77 3.71 -14.54
C LEU A 267 -29.09 4.75 -15.62
N SER A 268 -29.45 5.96 -15.21
CA SER A 268 -29.71 7.10 -16.08
C SER A 268 -28.69 8.21 -15.89
N LEU A 269 -28.36 8.92 -16.96
CA LEU A 269 -27.48 10.08 -16.89
C LEU A 269 -28.12 11.20 -16.06
N VAL A 270 -27.40 11.67 -15.04
CA VAL A 270 -27.73 12.87 -14.29
C VAL A 270 -27.40 14.09 -15.17
N ASN A 271 -28.21 15.15 -15.09
CA ASN A 271 -28.02 16.40 -15.86
C ASN A 271 -27.78 16.16 -17.35
N LYS A 272 -28.51 15.23 -17.97
CA LYS A 272 -28.41 14.90 -19.39
C LYS A 272 -27.02 14.40 -19.84
N GLY A 273 -26.15 14.00 -18.90
CA GLY A 273 -24.77 13.61 -19.19
C GLY A 273 -23.82 14.80 -19.34
N THR A 274 -24.25 16.01 -19.01
CA THR A 274 -23.36 17.17 -18.93
C THR A 274 -22.41 16.96 -17.75
N PRO A 275 -21.08 16.98 -17.98
CA PRO A 275 -20.12 16.81 -16.89
C PRO A 275 -20.26 17.96 -15.88
N ARG A 276 -20.08 17.68 -14.59
CA ARG A 276 -19.96 18.71 -13.56
C ARG A 276 -18.64 19.48 -13.73
N ALA A 277 -18.40 20.50 -12.90
CA ALA A 277 -17.17 21.31 -12.96
C ALA A 277 -15.87 20.50 -12.90
N ASN A 278 -15.90 19.32 -12.26
CA ASN A 278 -14.81 18.35 -12.21
C ASN A 278 -14.68 17.48 -13.49
N GLY A 279 -15.38 17.79 -14.58
CA GLY A 279 -15.32 17.01 -15.82
C GLY A 279 -16.01 15.64 -15.78
N VAL A 280 -16.66 15.29 -14.67
CA VAL A 280 -17.23 13.97 -14.42
C VAL A 280 -18.74 13.98 -14.64
N SER A 281 -19.25 12.94 -15.31
CA SER A 281 -20.69 12.68 -15.44
C SER A 281 -21.15 11.70 -14.37
N TYR A 282 -22.38 11.84 -13.90
CA TYR A 282 -22.93 10.95 -12.88
C TYR A 282 -24.10 10.15 -13.44
N LEU A 283 -24.28 8.97 -12.88
CA LEU A 283 -25.33 8.02 -13.19
C LEU A 283 -26.13 7.81 -11.91
N THR A 284 -27.46 7.87 -12.02
CA THR A 284 -28.36 7.62 -10.89
C THR A 284 -29.35 6.53 -11.24
N ARG A 285 -29.85 5.86 -10.21
CA ARG A 285 -30.87 4.83 -10.35
C ARG A 285 -32.13 5.40 -11.01
N TYR A 286 -32.61 4.72 -12.05
CA TYR A 286 -33.85 5.07 -12.71
C TYR A 286 -34.99 4.12 -12.33
N PRO A 287 -36.16 4.64 -11.92
CA PRO A 287 -37.35 3.82 -11.71
C PRO A 287 -37.96 3.43 -13.07
N THR A 288 -37.55 2.28 -13.60
CA THR A 288 -37.95 1.80 -14.93
C THR A 288 -39.44 1.41 -14.97
N PRO A 289 -40.30 2.08 -15.75
CA PRO A 289 -41.69 1.65 -15.92
C PRO A 289 -41.80 0.22 -16.48
N VAL A 290 -42.77 -0.55 -16.02
CA VAL A 290 -42.95 -1.98 -16.40
C VAL A 290 -43.13 -2.17 -17.90
N ASN A 291 -43.74 -1.20 -18.57
CA ASN A 291 -44.01 -1.20 -20.01
C ASN A 291 -42.95 -0.46 -20.84
N MET A 292 -41.81 -0.08 -20.24
CA MET A 292 -40.74 0.57 -20.96
C MET A 292 -40.05 -0.44 -21.89
N LEU A 293 -39.98 -0.10 -23.18
CA LEU A 293 -39.33 -0.91 -24.20
C LEU A 293 -37.91 -0.42 -24.43
N VAL A 294 -37.02 -1.27 -24.97
CA VAL A 294 -35.64 -0.87 -25.28
C VAL A 294 -35.61 0.30 -26.26
N LYS A 295 -36.52 0.34 -27.25
CA LYS A 295 -36.63 1.48 -28.17
C LYS A 295 -36.96 2.80 -27.47
N ASP A 296 -37.61 2.77 -26.31
CA ASP A 296 -37.94 3.97 -25.54
C ASP A 296 -36.69 4.69 -25.01
N PHE A 297 -35.52 4.05 -24.96
CA PHE A 297 -34.25 4.73 -24.64
C PHE A 297 -33.83 5.74 -25.72
N THR A 298 -34.23 5.52 -26.97
CA THR A 298 -33.96 6.42 -28.09
C THR A 298 -35.06 7.47 -28.30
N ALA A 299 -36.21 7.32 -27.63
CA ALA A 299 -37.34 8.23 -27.79
C ALA A 299 -36.94 9.66 -27.36
N PRO A 300 -37.44 10.72 -28.01
CA PRO A 300 -37.04 12.10 -27.73
C PRO A 300 -37.11 12.49 -26.24
N ARG A 301 -38.15 12.02 -25.53
CA ARG A 301 -38.36 12.25 -24.09
C ARG A 301 -37.27 11.66 -23.16
N ASN A 302 -36.58 10.63 -23.62
CA ASN A 302 -35.64 9.81 -22.84
C ASN A 302 -34.22 9.90 -23.38
N ARG A 303 -34.04 10.47 -24.57
CA ARG A 303 -32.76 10.56 -25.29
C ARG A 303 -31.66 11.18 -24.43
N SER A 304 -31.95 12.22 -23.67
CA SER A 304 -30.97 12.87 -22.81
C SER A 304 -30.53 12.01 -21.62
N LYS A 305 -31.31 11.00 -21.22
CA LYS A 305 -31.01 10.13 -20.08
C LYS A 305 -30.34 8.82 -20.48
N PHE A 306 -30.68 8.28 -21.66
CA PHE A 306 -30.27 6.93 -22.09
C PHE A 306 -29.76 6.84 -23.53
N GLY A 307 -29.93 7.88 -24.34
CA GLY A 307 -29.61 7.91 -25.77
C GLY A 307 -28.67 9.06 -26.12
N HIS A 308 -27.77 9.43 -25.21
CA HIS A 308 -26.77 10.45 -25.47
C HIS A 308 -25.78 9.93 -26.52
N PRO A 309 -25.64 10.54 -27.71
CA PRO A 309 -24.90 9.95 -28.82
C PRO A 309 -23.44 9.60 -28.49
N THR A 310 -22.80 10.39 -27.61
CA THR A 310 -21.39 10.17 -27.26
C THR A 310 -21.16 9.32 -26.01
N LEU A 311 -22.19 9.10 -25.17
CA LEU A 311 -22.04 8.39 -23.89
C LEU A 311 -22.83 7.07 -23.86
N CYS A 312 -23.82 6.93 -24.73
CA CYS A 312 -24.73 5.80 -24.79
C CYS A 312 -24.67 5.04 -26.11
N VAL A 313 -23.77 5.42 -27.02
CA VAL A 313 -23.52 4.68 -28.27
C VAL A 313 -22.05 4.31 -28.33
N GLU A 314 -21.77 3.04 -28.59
CA GLU A 314 -20.42 2.55 -28.81
C GLU A 314 -20.29 2.05 -30.25
N HIS A 315 -19.27 2.53 -30.96
CA HIS A 315 -18.96 2.10 -32.31
C HIS A 315 -17.98 0.92 -32.24
N THR A 316 -18.40 -0.26 -32.65
CA THR A 316 -17.55 -1.45 -32.72
C THR A 316 -17.44 -1.94 -34.16
N ASP A 317 -16.53 -2.89 -34.43
CA ASP A 317 -16.42 -3.54 -35.74
C ASP A 317 -17.71 -4.29 -36.14
N GLU A 318 -18.52 -4.68 -35.16
CA GLU A 318 -19.81 -5.32 -35.40
C GLU A 318 -20.89 -4.30 -35.79
N GLY A 319 -20.72 -3.02 -35.41
CA GLY A 319 -21.57 -1.88 -35.72
C GLY A 319 -21.86 -1.04 -34.47
N ASP A 320 -22.93 -0.23 -34.51
CA ASP A 320 -23.27 0.66 -33.41
C ASP A 320 -24.10 -0.07 -32.35
N HIS A 321 -23.66 0.01 -31.09
CA HIS A 321 -24.34 -0.58 -29.93
C HIS A 321 -24.92 0.51 -29.03
N LEU A 322 -26.18 0.34 -28.62
CA LEU A 322 -26.75 1.12 -27.52
C LEU A 322 -26.19 0.61 -26.19
N ILE A 323 -25.51 1.48 -25.44
CA ILE A 323 -24.98 1.17 -24.12
C ILE A 323 -26.10 1.34 -23.08
N VAL A 324 -26.46 0.25 -22.43
CA VAL A 324 -27.38 0.26 -21.28
C VAL A 324 -26.56 0.00 -20.03
N ARG A 325 -26.52 0.96 -19.11
CA ARG A 325 -25.81 0.81 -17.84
C ARG A 325 -26.76 0.29 -16.79
N ALA A 326 -26.33 -0.72 -16.04
CA ALA A 326 -27.10 -1.31 -14.96
C ALA A 326 -26.27 -1.33 -13.66
N GLY A 327 -26.92 -1.15 -12.51
CA GLY A 327 -26.28 -1.23 -11.19
C GLY A 327 -26.93 -2.30 -10.31
N GLU A 328 -26.21 -2.78 -9.30
CA GLU A 328 -26.70 -3.76 -8.32
C GLU A 328 -27.41 -3.09 -7.13
N PHE A 329 -28.54 -3.67 -6.70
CA PHE A 329 -29.48 -3.07 -5.75
C PHE A 329 -29.03 -3.12 -4.28
N PHE A 330 -28.47 -4.23 -3.80
CA PHE A 330 -28.33 -4.46 -2.34
C PHE A 330 -27.13 -5.31 -1.89
N SER A 331 -26.12 -5.56 -2.72
CA SER A 331 -25.01 -6.40 -2.29
C SER A 331 -23.74 -6.18 -3.09
N PHE A 332 -22.67 -6.80 -2.60
CA PHE A 332 -21.46 -7.08 -3.33
C PHE A 332 -21.70 -8.25 -4.29
N PHE A 333 -21.11 -8.20 -5.49
CA PHE A 333 -21.11 -9.33 -6.41
C PHE A 333 -20.61 -10.60 -5.71
N THR A 334 -21.44 -11.64 -5.69
CA THR A 334 -21.01 -12.99 -5.31
C THR A 334 -20.64 -13.71 -6.58
N ALA A 335 -19.38 -14.09 -6.78
CA ALA A 335 -18.96 -14.89 -7.92
C ALA A 335 -18.70 -16.35 -7.51
N GLU A 336 -19.27 -17.29 -8.24
CA GLU A 336 -18.88 -18.70 -8.25
C GLU A 336 -17.90 -18.94 -9.40
N ASP A 337 -16.63 -19.16 -9.08
CA ASP A 337 -15.66 -19.61 -10.06
C ASP A 337 -15.82 -21.12 -10.28
N GLU A 338 -15.88 -21.61 -11.53
CA GLU A 338 -16.16 -23.01 -11.83
C GLU A 338 -15.12 -23.95 -11.17
N GLY A 339 -15.56 -24.66 -10.13
CA GLY A 339 -14.74 -25.64 -9.39
C GLY A 339 -14.62 -25.35 -7.89
N VAL A 340 -15.10 -24.20 -7.42
CA VAL A 340 -15.00 -23.80 -6.00
C VAL A 340 -16.30 -23.14 -5.54
N TRP A 341 -16.70 -23.39 -4.29
CA TRP A 341 -17.89 -22.82 -3.67
C TRP A 341 -18.09 -21.31 -3.93
N PRO A 342 -19.34 -20.82 -3.97
CA PRO A 342 -19.69 -19.40 -4.11
C PRO A 342 -18.91 -18.50 -3.14
N ARG A 343 -18.21 -17.49 -3.67
CA ARG A 343 -17.51 -16.47 -2.87
C ARG A 343 -18.07 -15.08 -3.15
N THR A 344 -18.32 -14.32 -2.10
CA THR A 344 -18.55 -12.87 -2.23
C THR A 344 -17.27 -12.13 -2.53
N HIS A 345 -17.29 -11.30 -3.56
CA HIS A 345 -16.25 -10.34 -3.84
C HIS A 345 -16.73 -8.93 -3.52
N SER A 346 -16.68 -8.55 -2.24
CA SER A 346 -16.86 -7.14 -1.84
C SER A 346 -15.75 -6.23 -2.36
N CYS A 347 -14.60 -6.82 -2.67
CA CYS A 347 -13.46 -6.13 -3.25
C CYS A 347 -13.68 -5.68 -4.70
N LEU A 348 -14.62 -6.23 -5.47
CA LEU A 348 -14.85 -5.80 -6.86
C LEU A 348 -15.41 -4.39 -6.92
N SER A 349 -16.39 -4.09 -6.08
CA SER A 349 -16.93 -2.74 -5.92
C SER A 349 -15.87 -1.73 -5.48
N LEU A 350 -15.06 -2.11 -4.49
CA LEU A 350 -13.99 -1.26 -3.99
C LEU A 350 -12.90 -1.02 -5.05
N ARG A 351 -12.53 -2.04 -5.82
CA ARG A 351 -11.54 -1.93 -6.89
C ARG A 351 -12.05 -1.04 -8.02
N HIS A 352 -13.32 -1.17 -8.39
CA HIS A 352 -13.93 -0.31 -9.40
C HIS A 352 -14.03 1.14 -8.92
N SER A 353 -14.39 1.39 -7.66
CA SER A 353 -14.46 2.74 -7.11
C SER A 353 -13.07 3.39 -6.99
N GLN A 354 -12.07 2.67 -6.46
CA GLN A 354 -10.68 3.13 -6.42
C GLN A 354 -10.16 3.49 -7.82
N TYR A 355 -10.48 2.65 -8.81
CA TYR A 355 -10.09 2.89 -10.21
C TYR A 355 -10.63 4.22 -10.77
N ILE A 356 -11.84 4.60 -10.36
CA ILE A 356 -12.50 5.83 -10.81
C ILE A 356 -11.93 7.05 -10.08
N ASP A 357 -11.80 6.98 -8.75
CA ASP A 357 -11.43 8.14 -7.93
C ASP A 357 -10.04 8.67 -8.30
N GLU A 358 -9.06 7.77 -8.42
CA GLU A 358 -7.66 8.08 -8.77
C GLU A 358 -7.54 8.86 -10.08
N ALA A 359 -8.37 8.50 -11.07
CA ALA A 359 -8.36 9.14 -12.38
C ALA A 359 -9.12 10.48 -12.40
N THR A 360 -9.97 10.74 -11.42
CA THR A 360 -10.64 12.03 -11.27
C THR A 360 -9.85 13.06 -10.48
N GLU A 361 -8.98 12.62 -9.56
CA GLU A 361 -8.17 13.53 -8.72
C GLU A 361 -6.86 13.99 -9.40
N GLY A 362 -6.31 13.21 -10.33
CA GLY A 362 -4.99 13.47 -10.93
C GLY A 362 -4.85 14.69 -11.85
N ASP A 363 -5.96 15.25 -12.37
CA ASP A 363 -5.91 16.26 -13.46
C ASP A 363 -6.41 17.66 -13.07
N PHE A 364 -6.97 17.85 -11.87
CA PHE A 364 -7.54 19.15 -11.44
C PHE A 364 -6.71 19.91 -10.39
N ALA A 365 -5.62 19.31 -9.90
CA ALA A 365 -4.79 19.91 -8.86
C ALA A 365 -3.93 21.11 -9.33
N ASP A 366 -3.89 21.42 -10.64
CA ASP A 366 -3.04 22.48 -11.21
C ASP A 366 -3.77 23.79 -11.56
N SER A 367 -5.07 23.96 -11.25
CA SER A 367 -5.74 25.27 -11.43
C SER A 367 -5.89 26.01 -10.09
N ASP A 368 -4.86 26.78 -9.76
CA ASP A 368 -4.89 27.82 -8.72
C ASP A 368 -5.88 28.92 -9.15
N SER A 369 -7.15 28.77 -8.77
CA SER A 369 -8.14 29.84 -8.87
C SER A 369 -8.87 29.99 -7.54
N THR A 370 -8.41 31.00 -6.80
CA THR A 370 -9.05 31.53 -5.61
C THR A 370 -10.18 32.45 -6.04
N ASP A 371 -11.35 31.90 -6.39
CA ASP A 371 -12.58 32.69 -6.43
C ASP A 371 -13.73 31.95 -5.75
N ALA A 372 -14.22 32.58 -4.68
CA ALA A 372 -15.29 32.10 -3.83
C ALA A 372 -16.61 32.04 -4.60
N VAL A 373 -17.17 30.83 -4.78
CA VAL A 373 -18.54 30.67 -5.29
C VAL A 373 -19.49 30.49 -4.11
N THR A 374 -20.20 31.58 -3.83
CA THR A 374 -21.38 31.62 -2.97
C THR A 374 -22.57 30.92 -3.63
N SER A 375 -23.16 29.96 -2.91
CA SER A 375 -24.43 29.32 -3.25
C SER A 375 -25.59 30.30 -3.04
N GLY A 376 -26.23 30.73 -4.13
CA GLY A 376 -27.47 31.50 -4.13
C GLY A 376 -28.34 31.03 -5.29
N GLY A 377 -29.46 30.37 -4.98
CA GLY A 377 -30.43 29.91 -5.96
C GLY A 377 -31.44 30.99 -6.31
N GLU A 378 -31.75 31.11 -7.61
CA GLU A 378 -32.97 31.74 -8.15
C GLU A 378 -33.36 31.05 -9.48
N PRO A 379 -34.65 31.11 -9.89
CA PRO A 379 -35.24 30.18 -10.85
C PRO A 379 -35.03 30.58 -12.31
N GLU A 380 -34.88 29.56 -13.16
CA GLU A 380 -34.72 29.69 -14.62
C GLU A 380 -35.97 30.25 -15.30
N ALA A 381 -35.79 31.37 -16.01
CA ALA A 381 -36.62 31.77 -17.13
C ALA A 381 -35.86 31.45 -18.43
N ALA A 382 -36.56 30.80 -19.36
CA ALA A 382 -36.03 30.28 -20.61
C ALA A 382 -35.55 31.36 -21.57
N SER A 383 -34.40 31.10 -22.21
CA SER A 383 -34.12 31.57 -23.57
C SER A 383 -33.09 30.64 -24.22
N ASP A 384 -33.56 29.91 -25.23
CA ASP A 384 -32.76 29.18 -26.21
C ASP A 384 -31.88 30.16 -27.00
N ASP A 385 -30.59 29.87 -27.11
CA ASP A 385 -29.73 30.21 -28.25
C ASP A 385 -28.43 29.38 -28.14
N GLU A 386 -28.37 28.25 -28.85
CA GLU A 386 -27.17 27.43 -28.99
C GLU A 386 -26.35 27.89 -30.21
N ASP A 387 -25.11 28.34 -29.97
CA ASP A 387 -24.07 28.51 -30.98
C ASP A 387 -22.93 27.51 -30.67
N GLU A 388 -22.93 26.36 -31.35
CA GLU A 388 -21.86 25.35 -31.25
C GLU A 388 -20.74 25.67 -32.24
N ASN A 389 -19.52 25.89 -31.71
CA ASN A 389 -18.30 25.97 -32.52
C ASN A 389 -17.25 25.03 -31.91
N MET A 390 -16.99 23.90 -32.58
CA MET A 390 -16.04 22.87 -32.16
C MET A 390 -14.85 22.82 -33.13
N PRO A 391 -13.58 22.74 -32.68
CA PRO A 391 -12.43 22.74 -33.58
C PRO A 391 -12.07 21.32 -34.07
N ASP A 392 -11.58 21.29 -35.31
CA ASP A 392 -11.29 20.11 -36.14
C ASP A 392 -9.86 19.59 -35.90
N VAL A 393 -9.68 18.28 -35.65
CA VAL A 393 -8.38 17.63 -35.40
C VAL A 393 -8.04 16.69 -36.57
N ARG A 394 -6.90 16.93 -37.23
CA ARG A 394 -6.38 16.09 -38.33
C ARG A 394 -5.38 15.04 -37.84
N PRO A 395 -5.34 13.82 -38.41
CA PRO A 395 -4.29 12.85 -38.14
C PRO A 395 -3.10 12.98 -39.11
N SER A 396 -1.89 12.82 -38.58
CA SER A 396 -0.63 12.78 -39.34
C SER A 396 -0.26 11.36 -39.78
N ILE A 397 0.13 11.24 -41.05
CA ILE A 397 0.61 10.01 -41.72
C ILE A 397 2.12 9.86 -41.50
N SER A 398 2.58 8.66 -41.11
CA SER A 398 4.00 8.32 -40.99
C SER A 398 4.57 7.73 -42.28
N GLN A 399 5.80 8.14 -42.63
CA GLN A 399 6.61 7.58 -43.72
C GLN A 399 7.68 6.61 -43.19
N PRO A 400 8.12 5.61 -43.98
CA PRO A 400 9.17 4.67 -43.60
C PRO A 400 10.57 5.11 -44.08
N HIS A 401 11.61 4.77 -43.33
CA HIS A 401 13.01 4.94 -43.73
C HIS A 401 13.75 3.59 -43.90
N PRO A 402 14.82 3.55 -44.73
CA PRO A 402 15.19 2.36 -45.47
C PRO A 402 16.38 1.58 -44.89
N ILE A 403 16.49 0.35 -45.39
CA ILE A 403 17.54 -0.65 -45.24
C ILE A 403 18.83 -0.19 -45.94
N VAL A 404 20.00 -0.37 -45.31
CA VAL A 404 21.30 -0.44 -46.00
C VAL A 404 22.19 -1.52 -45.36
N SER A 405 22.76 -2.36 -46.24
CA SER A 405 23.63 -3.52 -45.99
C SER A 405 25.13 -3.20 -46.08
N ASP A 406 25.89 -3.99 -45.30
CA ASP A 406 27.22 -4.62 -45.49
C ASP A 406 28.29 -4.08 -46.47
N SER A 407 29.55 -4.04 -45.99
CA SER A 407 30.77 -4.65 -46.58
C SER A 407 32.04 -4.40 -45.70
N TYR A 408 32.56 -5.42 -44.97
CA TYR A 408 33.73 -6.31 -45.23
C TYR A 408 35.16 -5.91 -44.74
N ILE A 409 35.83 -6.90 -44.08
CA ILE A 409 37.31 -7.24 -44.03
C ILE A 409 38.19 -6.51 -42.98
N LEU A 410 39.02 -7.09 -42.07
CA LEU A 410 39.55 -8.44 -41.75
C LEU A 410 40.08 -8.53 -40.27
N LEU A 411 39.97 -9.73 -39.67
CA LEU A 411 40.73 -10.41 -38.59
C LEU A 411 41.37 -9.62 -37.41
N ASN A 412 40.84 -9.85 -36.19
CA ASN A 412 41.58 -10.51 -35.10
C ASN A 412 40.66 -10.92 -33.92
N CYS A 413 40.88 -12.11 -33.37
CA CYS A 413 40.08 -12.72 -32.31
C CYS A 413 39.95 -11.85 -31.05
N SER A 414 38.73 -11.49 -30.66
CA SER A 414 38.37 -11.06 -29.31
C SER A 414 36.92 -11.38 -29.00
N LEU A 415 36.72 -12.03 -27.85
CA LEU A 415 35.43 -12.29 -27.20
C LEU A 415 34.59 -11.01 -27.16
N THR A 416 33.55 -10.95 -27.98
CA THR A 416 32.47 -9.95 -27.90
C THR A 416 31.13 -10.67 -27.99
N GLY A 417 30.72 -11.25 -26.86
CA GLY A 417 29.30 -11.42 -26.57
C GLY A 417 28.80 -10.09 -26.00
N THR A 418 28.05 -9.32 -26.79
CA THR A 418 27.35 -8.12 -26.35
C THR A 418 26.18 -8.51 -25.46
N CYS A 419 26.47 -8.72 -24.17
CA CYS A 419 25.54 -8.46 -23.08
C CYS A 419 26.17 -7.34 -22.25
N SER A 420 25.42 -6.26 -22.01
CA SER A 420 25.81 -5.07 -21.26
C SER A 420 26.12 -5.39 -19.79
N ASN A 421 27.29 -5.95 -19.51
CA ASN A 421 27.85 -6.06 -18.18
C ASN A 421 28.43 -4.71 -17.74
N ARG A 422 27.57 -3.79 -17.27
CA ARG A 422 28.06 -2.79 -16.31
C ARG A 422 28.30 -3.50 -14.98
N SER A 423 29.50 -4.08 -14.84
CA SER A 423 30.04 -4.35 -13.52
C SER A 423 30.12 -3.02 -12.76
N PHE A 424 29.73 -3.01 -11.47
CA PHE A 424 30.12 -1.96 -10.53
C PHE A 424 31.55 -1.50 -10.85
N PRO A 425 31.84 -0.19 -10.90
CA PRO A 425 33.19 0.28 -11.19
C PRO A 425 34.16 -0.53 -10.31
N PRO A 426 35.18 -1.20 -10.89
CA PRO A 426 36.08 -2.09 -10.15
C PRO A 426 36.74 -1.42 -8.94
N ASN A 427 36.73 -0.09 -8.92
CA ASN A 427 37.19 0.80 -7.86
C ASN A 427 36.07 1.69 -7.32
N ALA A 428 34.95 1.12 -6.87
CA ALA A 428 34.06 1.81 -5.92
C ALA A 428 34.78 1.92 -4.56
N LEU A 429 35.88 2.68 -4.53
CA LEU A 429 36.44 3.18 -3.28
C LEU A 429 35.36 4.06 -2.67
N LEU A 430 35.06 3.85 -1.39
CA LEU A 430 34.17 4.74 -0.64
C LEU A 430 34.64 6.19 -0.87
N HIS A 431 33.69 7.08 -1.18
CA HIS A 431 34.01 8.49 -1.42
C HIS A 431 34.87 9.02 -0.27
N HIS A 432 36.03 9.59 -0.58
CA HIS A 432 37.01 10.02 0.42
C HIS A 432 36.59 11.25 1.23
N ARG A 433 35.42 11.85 0.97
CA ARG A 433 34.93 13.05 1.65
C ARG A 433 33.44 12.94 1.91
N LEU A 434 33.06 12.89 3.19
CA LEU A 434 31.67 12.99 3.62
C LEU A 434 31.21 14.45 3.63
N PHE A 435 29.99 14.70 3.16
CA PHE A 435 29.27 15.99 3.32
C PHE A 435 29.98 17.24 2.79
N ALA A 436 31.04 17.10 1.98
CA ALA A 436 31.75 18.24 1.40
C ALA A 436 30.86 19.04 0.43
N SER A 437 29.85 18.39 -0.16
CA SER A 437 28.76 19.01 -0.91
C SER A 437 27.44 18.45 -0.40
N PRO A 438 26.37 19.26 -0.34
CA PRO A 438 25.04 18.73 -0.03
C PRO A 438 24.70 17.66 -1.06
N PHE A 439 24.32 16.48 -0.58
CA PHE A 439 23.88 15.41 -1.46
C PHE A 439 22.65 15.92 -2.21
N THR A 440 22.82 16.11 -3.52
CA THR A 440 21.72 16.50 -4.39
C THR A 440 21.31 15.23 -5.12
N PRO A 441 20.16 14.61 -4.79
CA PRO A 441 19.70 13.47 -5.57
C PRO A 441 19.63 13.92 -7.02
N GLN A 442 20.19 13.15 -7.94
CA GLN A 442 20.10 13.50 -9.36
C GLN A 442 18.62 13.63 -9.71
N PRO A 443 18.16 14.81 -10.18
CA PRO A 443 16.74 15.03 -10.43
C PRO A 443 16.28 14.00 -11.46
N GLY A 444 15.33 13.16 -11.05
CA GLY A 444 14.59 12.35 -11.99
C GLY A 444 13.79 13.30 -12.90
N PRO A 445 13.56 12.95 -14.17
CA PRO A 445 12.59 13.68 -14.97
C PRO A 445 11.26 13.79 -14.23
N HIS A 446 10.66 14.99 -14.29
CA HIS A 446 9.38 15.31 -13.68
C HIS A 446 8.31 14.33 -14.18
N HIS A 447 7.98 13.35 -13.34
CA HIS A 447 7.00 12.32 -13.64
C HIS A 447 6.07 12.15 -12.45
N ASN A 448 4.87 11.67 -12.78
CA ASN A 448 3.73 11.47 -11.89
C ASN A 448 4.18 11.09 -10.48
N VAL A 449 3.86 11.97 -9.54
CA VAL A 449 4.06 11.73 -8.11
C VAL A 449 3.18 10.54 -7.77
N PHE A 450 3.78 9.40 -7.42
CA PHE A 450 3.03 8.23 -7.00
C PHE A 450 2.64 8.40 -5.54
N GLU A 451 1.36 8.24 -5.23
CA GLU A 451 0.92 8.04 -3.86
C GLU A 451 1.38 6.68 -3.35
N ALA A 452 1.56 6.58 -2.03
CA ALA A 452 2.02 5.33 -1.40
C ALA A 452 1.06 4.16 -1.66
N ALA A 453 -0.24 4.41 -1.77
CA ALA A 453 -1.26 3.39 -2.03
C ALA A 453 -1.11 2.71 -3.40
N ASP A 454 -0.65 3.46 -4.40
CA ASP A 454 -0.55 3.00 -5.80
C ASP A 454 0.82 2.44 -6.16
N PHE A 455 1.77 2.54 -5.24
CA PHE A 455 3.17 2.30 -5.51
C PHE A 455 3.43 0.88 -6.05
N LEU A 456 2.84 -0.14 -5.43
CA LEU A 456 2.96 -1.53 -5.87
C LEU A 456 2.35 -1.78 -7.26
N ARG A 457 1.22 -1.15 -7.55
CA ARG A 457 0.53 -1.27 -8.84
C ARG A 457 1.34 -0.60 -9.94
N ALA A 458 1.79 0.63 -9.71
CA ALA A 458 2.65 1.37 -10.64
C ALA A 458 3.94 0.59 -10.95
N VAL A 459 4.57 -0.02 -9.94
CA VAL A 459 5.72 -0.90 -10.14
C VAL A 459 5.37 -2.08 -11.03
N GLY A 460 4.23 -2.72 -10.79
CA GLY A 460 3.83 -3.89 -11.57
C GLY A 460 3.53 -3.58 -13.03
N GLU A 461 2.84 -2.47 -13.29
CA GLU A 461 2.59 -1.96 -14.65
C GLU A 461 3.89 -1.69 -15.38
N ARG A 462 4.85 -1.03 -14.72
CA ARG A 462 6.17 -0.73 -15.32
C ARG A 462 7.03 -1.97 -15.52
N ALA A 463 7.02 -2.89 -14.58
CA ALA A 463 7.73 -4.17 -14.69
C ALA A 463 7.21 -5.02 -15.86
N ASN A 464 5.95 -4.82 -16.25
CA ASN A 464 5.29 -5.59 -17.31
C ASN A 464 5.09 -4.80 -18.61
N ASP A 465 5.50 -3.53 -18.67
CA ASP A 465 5.32 -2.69 -19.85
C ASP A 465 5.96 -3.35 -21.09
N GLY A 466 5.18 -3.40 -22.18
CA GLY A 466 5.55 -4.07 -23.43
C GLY A 466 5.65 -5.61 -23.36
N THR A 467 5.32 -6.24 -22.22
CA THR A 467 5.49 -7.70 -22.03
C THR A 467 4.22 -8.34 -21.50
N ARG A 468 3.86 -9.51 -22.03
CA ARG A 468 2.82 -10.35 -21.42
C ARG A 468 3.47 -11.19 -20.32
N GLY A 469 3.54 -10.63 -19.10
CA GLY A 469 3.94 -11.40 -17.92
C GLY A 469 2.99 -12.56 -17.68
N THR A 470 3.53 -13.71 -17.23
CA THR A 470 2.67 -14.79 -16.75
C THR A 470 2.12 -14.39 -15.38
N PRO A 471 0.84 -14.69 -15.09
CA PRO A 471 0.30 -14.40 -13.76
C PRO A 471 1.04 -15.25 -12.73
N LEU A 472 1.54 -14.62 -11.66
CA LEU A 472 2.10 -15.34 -10.53
C LEU A 472 0.96 -15.96 -9.73
N VAL A 473 0.99 -17.28 -9.58
CA VAL A 473 0.07 -18.02 -8.72
C VAL A 473 0.86 -18.61 -7.57
N VAL A 474 0.48 -18.24 -6.35
CA VAL A 474 1.01 -18.79 -5.11
C VAL A 474 -0.14 -19.44 -4.38
N GLU A 475 -0.11 -20.76 -4.28
CA GLU A 475 -1.17 -21.55 -3.65
C GLU A 475 -0.60 -22.52 -2.62
N GLY A 476 -1.44 -22.88 -1.65
CA GLY A 476 -1.08 -23.79 -0.59
C GLY A 476 -2.22 -24.00 0.40
N THR A 477 -2.22 -25.12 1.11
CA THR A 477 -3.22 -25.44 2.13
C THR A 477 -2.97 -24.72 3.45
N TYR A 478 -1.70 -24.46 3.74
CA TYR A 478 -1.23 -23.75 4.93
C TYR A 478 -0.29 -22.61 4.55
N LEU A 479 -0.13 -21.63 5.44
CA LEU A 479 0.79 -20.51 5.23
C LEU A 479 2.20 -20.98 4.84
N ASP A 480 2.75 -21.98 5.54
CA ASP A 480 4.09 -22.50 5.26
C ASP A 480 4.25 -23.02 3.83
N SER A 481 3.23 -23.68 3.29
CA SER A 481 3.24 -24.18 1.90
C SER A 481 3.23 -23.05 0.88
N MET A 482 2.47 -21.98 1.15
CA MET A 482 2.47 -20.77 0.32
C MET A 482 3.81 -20.01 0.41
N VAL A 483 4.41 -19.95 1.60
CA VAL A 483 5.76 -19.38 1.81
C VAL A 483 6.82 -20.14 1.01
N VAL A 484 6.78 -21.47 1.01
CA VAL A 484 7.66 -22.31 0.19
C VAL A 484 7.42 -22.06 -1.29
N SER A 485 6.16 -22.00 -1.73
CA SER A 485 5.78 -21.72 -3.12
C SER A 485 6.30 -20.36 -3.60
N LEU A 486 6.08 -19.28 -2.83
CA LEU A 486 6.62 -17.95 -3.14
C LEU A 486 8.15 -17.95 -3.15
N LYS A 487 8.79 -18.61 -2.18
CA LYS A 487 10.26 -18.69 -2.13
C LYS A 487 10.83 -19.39 -3.37
N ASN A 488 10.17 -20.45 -3.84
CA ASN A 488 10.56 -21.16 -5.05
C ASN A 488 10.40 -20.26 -6.28
N ALA A 489 9.27 -19.57 -6.42
CA ALA A 489 9.04 -18.61 -7.50
C ALA A 489 10.11 -17.51 -7.55
N ILE A 490 10.44 -16.91 -6.40
CA ILE A 490 11.54 -15.92 -6.30
C ILE A 490 12.89 -16.59 -6.63
N GLY A 491 13.11 -17.82 -6.16
CA GLY A 491 14.32 -18.58 -6.45
C GLY A 491 14.50 -18.88 -7.93
N GLU A 492 13.42 -19.10 -8.68
CA GLU A 492 13.42 -19.24 -10.13
C GLU A 492 13.69 -17.92 -10.83
N ALA A 493 13.02 -16.83 -10.41
CA ALA A 493 13.28 -15.48 -10.91
C ALA A 493 14.75 -15.08 -10.74
N VAL A 494 15.33 -15.36 -9.58
CA VAL A 494 16.76 -15.18 -9.29
C VAL A 494 17.66 -16.01 -10.22
N GLY A 495 17.24 -17.23 -10.57
CA GLY A 495 17.97 -18.09 -11.50
C GLY A 495 17.95 -17.57 -12.94
N ARG A 496 16.86 -16.92 -13.34
CA ARG A 496 16.66 -16.33 -14.67
C ARG A 496 17.14 -14.87 -14.77
N ASP A 497 17.45 -14.23 -13.64
CA ASP A 497 17.67 -12.78 -13.52
C ASP A 497 16.47 -11.97 -14.07
N ASP A 498 15.26 -12.50 -13.86
CA ASP A 498 14.00 -11.93 -14.37
C ASP A 498 12.88 -12.04 -13.33
N PHE A 499 12.46 -10.89 -12.80
CA PHE A 499 11.42 -10.72 -11.80
C PHE A 499 10.08 -10.25 -12.38
N THR A 500 9.92 -10.23 -13.70
CA THR A 500 8.70 -9.74 -14.38
C THR A 500 7.44 -10.40 -13.83
N ASP A 501 7.47 -11.72 -13.64
CA ASP A 501 6.33 -12.48 -13.12
C ASP A 501 6.09 -12.21 -11.62
N ILE A 502 7.17 -12.04 -10.83
CA ILE A 502 7.09 -11.69 -9.40
C ILE A 502 6.46 -10.31 -9.19
N LEU A 503 6.79 -9.35 -10.06
CA LEU A 503 6.26 -7.99 -10.02
C LEU A 503 4.98 -7.83 -10.84
N SER A 504 4.47 -8.90 -11.49
CA SER A 504 3.24 -8.86 -12.29
C SER A 504 2.09 -8.20 -11.54
N PRO A 505 1.28 -7.31 -12.13
CA PRO A 505 0.07 -6.83 -11.48
C PRO A 505 -0.96 -7.96 -11.29
N ARG A 506 -0.81 -9.08 -12.00
CA ARG A 506 -1.69 -10.24 -11.96
C ARG A 506 -1.14 -11.31 -11.01
N ARG A 507 -1.14 -11.02 -9.71
CA ARG A 507 -0.71 -11.93 -8.64
C ARG A 507 -1.93 -12.54 -7.95
N ASN A 508 -1.94 -13.86 -7.83
CA ASN A 508 -3.00 -14.62 -7.20
C ASN A 508 -2.44 -15.44 -6.05
N PHE A 509 -2.64 -14.97 -4.83
CA PHE A 509 -2.34 -15.70 -3.61
C PHE A 509 -3.61 -16.43 -3.14
N ARG A 510 -3.56 -17.76 -3.03
CA ARG A 510 -4.74 -18.62 -2.80
C ARG A 510 -4.47 -19.61 -1.66
N LYS A 511 -5.14 -19.44 -0.53
CA LYS A 511 -5.23 -20.51 0.49
C LYS A 511 -6.27 -21.50 0.01
N LEU A 512 -5.91 -22.76 -0.10
CA LEU A 512 -6.80 -23.85 -0.45
C LEU A 512 -7.15 -24.66 0.80
N HIS A 513 -8.29 -25.32 0.79
CA HIS A 513 -8.61 -26.39 1.72
C HIS A 513 -7.94 -27.69 1.25
N GLU A 514 -7.92 -28.73 2.08
CA GLU A 514 -7.30 -30.03 1.73
C GLU A 514 -7.95 -30.70 0.51
N ASP A 515 -9.22 -30.41 0.23
CA ASP A 515 -9.94 -30.86 -0.96
C ASP A 515 -9.71 -30.00 -2.21
N GLY A 516 -8.84 -28.98 -2.12
CA GLY A 516 -8.53 -28.05 -3.20
C GLY A 516 -9.48 -26.87 -3.32
N THR A 517 -10.53 -26.78 -2.50
CA THR A 517 -11.45 -25.63 -2.53
C THR A 517 -10.76 -24.37 -2.03
N LEU A 518 -10.92 -23.23 -2.71
CA LEU A 518 -10.36 -21.96 -2.23
C LEU A 518 -10.98 -21.62 -0.86
N LEU A 519 -10.14 -21.22 0.10
CA LEU A 519 -10.48 -20.72 1.45
C LEU A 519 -10.23 -19.22 1.60
N SER A 520 -9.14 -18.68 1.07
CA SER A 520 -8.85 -17.24 1.16
C SER A 520 -8.01 -16.77 -0.02
N THR A 521 -8.17 -15.50 -0.41
CA THR A 521 -7.39 -14.88 -1.50
C THR A 521 -7.36 -13.36 -1.38
N GLY A 522 -6.37 -12.73 -2.01
CA GLY A 522 -6.26 -11.28 -2.14
C GLY A 522 -4.99 -10.70 -1.51
N ILE A 523 -4.90 -9.37 -1.50
CA ILE A 523 -3.68 -8.65 -1.11
C ILE A 523 -3.32 -8.82 0.38
N GLY A 524 -4.31 -9.07 1.25
CA GLY A 524 -4.07 -9.38 2.65
C GLY A 524 -3.31 -10.70 2.83
N VAL A 525 -3.70 -11.74 2.08
CA VAL A 525 -3.01 -13.03 2.05
C VAL A 525 -1.61 -12.88 1.46
N GLU A 526 -1.47 -12.10 0.39
CA GLU A 526 -0.16 -11.78 -0.20
C GLU A 526 0.79 -11.12 0.82
N ARG A 527 0.33 -10.08 1.52
CA ARG A 527 1.12 -9.41 2.58
C ARG A 527 1.56 -10.38 3.66
N GLU A 528 0.67 -11.27 4.09
CA GLU A 528 0.96 -12.24 5.14
C GLU A 528 1.98 -13.29 4.69
N VAL A 529 1.88 -13.79 3.45
CA VAL A 529 2.86 -14.73 2.89
C VAL A 529 4.23 -14.05 2.70
N VAL A 530 4.27 -12.82 2.21
CA VAL A 530 5.53 -12.05 2.05
C VAL A 530 6.18 -11.79 3.42
N HIS A 531 5.40 -11.34 4.40
CA HIS A 531 5.89 -11.12 5.75
C HIS A 531 6.37 -12.43 6.40
N ALA A 532 5.64 -13.53 6.23
CA ALA A 532 6.02 -14.84 6.74
C ALA A 532 7.32 -15.38 6.12
N LEU A 533 7.48 -15.19 4.81
CA LEU A 533 8.72 -15.52 4.13
C LEU A 533 9.89 -14.72 4.70
N TYR A 534 9.73 -13.42 4.93
CA TYR A 534 10.75 -12.61 5.62
C TYR A 534 11.07 -13.15 7.02
N ARG A 535 10.04 -13.48 7.82
CA ARG A 535 10.24 -14.01 9.18
C ARG A 535 11.04 -15.31 9.19
N SER A 536 10.90 -16.16 8.16
CA SER A 536 11.73 -17.38 8.02
C SER A 536 13.24 -17.11 7.88
N PHE A 537 13.62 -15.91 7.44
CA PHE A 537 15.01 -15.43 7.47
C PHE A 537 15.34 -14.76 8.80
N ALA A 538 14.46 -13.89 9.32
CA ALA A 538 14.68 -13.15 10.56
C ALA A 538 14.77 -14.06 11.81
N GLN A 539 14.17 -15.25 11.78
CA GLN A 539 14.28 -16.27 12.84
C GLN A 539 15.66 -16.95 12.89
N ARG A 540 16.52 -16.75 11.88
CA ARG A 540 17.90 -17.24 11.83
C ARG A 540 18.86 -16.06 11.69
N PRO A 541 18.86 -15.12 12.66
CA PRO A 541 19.64 -13.90 12.54
C PRO A 541 21.11 -14.22 12.34
N GLU A 542 21.69 -15.18 13.06
CA GLU A 542 23.09 -15.60 12.95
C GLU A 542 23.52 -16.00 11.54
N LYS A 543 22.58 -16.44 10.69
CA LYS A 543 22.87 -16.81 9.30
C LYS A 543 22.80 -15.62 8.37
N TYR A 544 21.86 -14.68 8.54
CA TYR A 544 21.55 -13.68 7.52
C TYR A 544 21.79 -12.24 7.96
N PHE A 545 21.83 -12.00 9.26
CA PHE A 545 21.81 -10.69 9.87
C PHE A 545 22.91 -10.57 10.93
N VAL A 546 23.43 -9.38 11.12
CA VAL A 546 24.44 -9.10 12.15
C VAL A 546 24.07 -7.80 12.85
N PRO A 547 24.09 -7.75 14.20
CA PRO A 547 23.82 -6.52 14.92
C PRO A 547 24.76 -5.38 14.51
N ARG A 548 24.21 -4.17 14.44
CA ARG A 548 24.87 -2.93 14.02
C ARG A 548 24.53 -1.81 15.00
N GLU A 549 25.13 -0.65 14.78
CA GLU A 549 24.89 0.54 15.59
C GLU A 549 23.38 0.87 15.66
N GLY A 550 22.92 1.42 16.79
CA GLY A 550 21.51 1.83 16.94
C GLY A 550 20.50 0.69 17.13
N GLY A 551 20.95 -0.55 17.38
CA GLY A 551 20.06 -1.70 17.59
C GLY A 551 19.50 -2.29 16.30
N TRP A 552 19.99 -1.84 15.14
CA TRP A 552 19.66 -2.37 13.83
C TRP A 552 20.49 -3.59 13.48
N HIS A 553 20.11 -4.27 12.40
CA HIS A 553 20.89 -5.33 11.79
C HIS A 553 21.28 -4.98 10.36
N GLY A 554 22.52 -5.28 10.01
CA GLY A 554 23.03 -5.33 8.64
C GLY A 554 22.98 -6.76 8.11
N ILE A 555 23.35 -6.95 6.84
CA ILE A 555 23.47 -8.29 6.27
C ILE A 555 24.76 -8.95 6.76
N ALA A 556 24.65 -10.20 7.23
CA ALA A 556 25.80 -10.97 7.67
C ALA A 556 26.60 -11.48 6.45
N THR A 557 27.90 -11.25 6.47
CA THR A 557 28.87 -11.89 5.58
C THR A 557 29.51 -13.07 6.28
N THR A 558 29.65 -14.19 5.59
CA THR A 558 30.18 -15.44 6.17
C THR A 558 31.70 -15.49 6.16
N ILE A 559 32.33 -14.81 5.21
CA ILE A 559 33.76 -14.92 4.93
C ILE A 559 34.34 -13.53 4.67
N SER A 560 35.63 -13.36 4.98
CA SER A 560 36.34 -12.12 4.72
C SER A 560 36.61 -11.89 3.21
N MET A 561 36.86 -10.63 2.85
CA MET A 561 37.12 -10.25 1.44
C MET A 561 38.34 -10.98 0.82
N SER A 562 39.35 -11.33 1.61
CA SER A 562 40.53 -12.09 1.13
C SER A 562 40.20 -13.54 0.75
N GLN A 563 39.12 -14.09 1.31
CA GLN A 563 38.66 -15.46 1.12
C GLN A 563 37.34 -15.52 0.33
N ARG A 564 36.94 -14.42 -0.32
CA ARG A 564 35.65 -14.25 -1.02
C ARG A 564 35.32 -15.33 -2.07
N PHE A 565 36.33 -16.01 -2.61
CA PHE A 565 36.17 -17.10 -3.59
C PHE A 565 35.64 -18.40 -2.96
N LEU A 566 35.61 -18.50 -1.64
CA LEU A 566 35.07 -19.65 -0.90
C LEU A 566 33.55 -19.54 -0.62
N VAL A 567 32.93 -18.41 -0.97
CA VAL A 567 31.48 -18.23 -0.76
C VAL A 567 30.72 -19.12 -1.75
N SER A 568 29.84 -19.97 -1.25
CA SER A 568 29.09 -20.92 -2.08
C SER A 568 27.99 -20.23 -2.90
N ASP A 569 27.71 -20.78 -4.09
CA ASP A 569 26.61 -20.28 -4.94
C ASP A 569 25.25 -20.37 -4.26
N VAL A 570 25.05 -21.38 -3.39
CA VAL A 570 23.85 -21.52 -2.57
C VAL A 570 23.67 -20.31 -1.66
N ARG A 571 24.74 -19.87 -0.98
CA ARG A 571 24.72 -18.67 -0.12
C ARG A 571 24.40 -17.42 -0.94
N LEU A 572 25.05 -17.24 -2.08
CA LEU A 572 24.81 -16.10 -2.97
C LEU A 572 23.36 -16.06 -3.46
N ARG A 573 22.78 -17.21 -3.83
CA ARG A 573 21.37 -17.34 -4.22
C ARG A 573 20.42 -17.02 -3.07
N GLU A 574 20.67 -17.54 -1.87
CA GLU A 574 19.83 -17.25 -0.70
C GLU A 574 19.83 -15.76 -0.35
N LEU A 575 20.97 -15.07 -0.46
CA LEU A 575 21.05 -13.63 -0.21
C LEU A 575 20.30 -12.80 -1.27
N LYS A 576 20.30 -13.23 -2.54
CA LYS A 576 19.45 -12.63 -3.59
C LYS A 576 17.96 -12.81 -3.30
N ILE A 577 17.56 -14.00 -2.84
CA ILE A 577 16.17 -14.26 -2.46
C ILE A 577 15.76 -13.37 -1.28
N LEU A 578 16.59 -13.33 -0.22
CA LEU A 578 16.33 -12.49 0.95
C LEU A 578 16.16 -11.02 0.56
N SER A 579 17.07 -10.49 -0.26
CA SER A 579 17.00 -9.09 -0.70
C SER A 579 15.79 -8.78 -1.57
N ALA A 580 15.39 -9.70 -2.46
CA ALA A 580 14.13 -9.56 -3.21
C ALA A 580 12.92 -9.55 -2.26
N VAL A 581 12.92 -10.38 -1.21
CA VAL A 581 11.86 -10.37 -0.18
C VAL A 581 11.84 -9.04 0.58
N LEU A 582 12.99 -8.50 0.96
CA LEU A 582 13.08 -7.18 1.60
C LEU A 582 12.50 -6.08 0.69
N MET A 583 12.73 -6.15 -0.62
CA MET A 583 12.14 -5.21 -1.57
C MET A 583 10.63 -5.39 -1.71
N LEU A 584 10.15 -6.63 -1.79
CA LEU A 584 8.71 -6.91 -1.77
C LEU A 584 8.04 -6.34 -0.51
N MET A 585 8.68 -6.45 0.65
CA MET A 585 8.18 -5.81 1.87
C MET A 585 8.00 -4.30 1.69
N LEU A 586 9.02 -3.60 1.19
CA LEU A 586 8.92 -2.16 0.96
C LEU A 586 7.84 -1.79 -0.06
N LEU A 587 7.67 -2.59 -1.13
CA LEU A 587 6.62 -2.38 -2.12
C LEU A 587 5.21 -2.51 -1.52
N HIS A 588 5.05 -3.37 -0.53
CA HIS A 588 3.81 -3.51 0.24
C HIS A 588 3.67 -2.50 1.39
N GLY A 589 4.58 -1.53 1.51
CA GLY A 589 4.58 -0.57 2.62
C GLY A 589 4.93 -1.18 3.98
N MET A 590 5.55 -2.37 4.00
CA MET A 590 5.93 -3.08 5.22
C MET A 590 7.38 -2.81 5.59
N ALA A 591 7.62 -2.35 6.82
CA ALA A 591 8.97 -2.16 7.32
C ALA A 591 9.58 -3.51 7.77
N PRO A 592 10.77 -3.91 7.27
CA PRO A 592 11.50 -5.04 7.84
C PRO A 592 11.99 -4.69 9.25
N ASP A 593 11.52 -5.43 10.26
CA ASP A 593 11.57 -5.01 11.67
C ASP A 593 12.97 -4.85 12.26
N ILE A 594 13.94 -5.65 11.81
CA ILE A 594 15.32 -5.60 12.30
C ILE A 594 16.31 -4.91 11.35
N VAL A 595 15.92 -4.67 10.08
CA VAL A 595 16.85 -4.16 9.05
C VAL A 595 16.88 -2.64 9.07
N SER A 596 18.08 -2.07 8.94
CA SER A 596 18.24 -0.62 8.89
C SER A 596 17.65 0.01 7.62
N PRO A 597 16.97 1.17 7.70
CA PRO A 597 16.59 1.96 6.53
C PRO A 597 17.82 2.46 5.74
N ALA A 598 18.99 2.59 6.38
CA ALA A 598 20.22 3.01 5.72
C ALA A 598 20.63 2.04 4.60
N LEU A 599 20.40 0.73 4.77
CA LEU A 599 20.65 -0.28 3.74
C LEU A 599 19.93 0.04 2.43
N PHE A 600 18.66 0.43 2.53
CA PHE A 600 17.84 0.76 1.38
C PHE A 600 18.23 2.11 0.79
N GLN A 601 18.45 3.12 1.63
CA GLN A 601 18.93 4.44 1.18
C GLN A 601 20.24 4.30 0.40
N PHE A 602 21.20 3.55 0.92
CA PHE A 602 22.47 3.29 0.26
C PHE A 602 22.31 2.51 -1.05
N ALA A 603 21.44 1.49 -1.08
CA ALA A 603 21.17 0.72 -2.29
C ALA A 603 20.48 1.56 -3.38
N PHE A 604 19.45 2.34 -3.05
CA PHE A 604 18.69 3.22 -3.97
C PHE A 604 19.55 4.30 -4.62
N HIS A 605 20.67 4.63 -3.98
CA HIS A 605 21.63 5.61 -4.49
C HIS A 605 22.91 4.95 -5.00
N GLY A 606 22.84 3.69 -5.42
CA GLY A 606 23.94 3.02 -6.13
C GLY A 606 25.18 2.81 -5.27
N CYS A 607 24.98 2.58 -3.97
CA CYS A 607 26.05 2.49 -2.97
C CYS A 607 26.83 3.81 -2.78
N ASP A 608 26.20 4.97 -3.01
CA ASP A 608 26.77 6.27 -2.62
C ASP A 608 26.52 6.53 -1.12
N LEU A 609 27.61 6.59 -0.36
CA LEU A 609 27.55 6.83 1.08
C LEU A 609 27.04 8.25 1.40
N ASN A 610 27.21 9.21 0.51
CA ASN A 610 26.72 10.58 0.71
C ASN A 610 25.19 10.67 0.70
N ALA A 611 24.49 9.65 0.20
CA ALA A 611 23.04 9.57 0.27
C ALA A 611 22.52 9.41 1.72
N LEU A 612 23.38 9.01 2.66
CA LEU A 612 23.08 9.06 4.08
C LEU A 612 23.31 10.48 4.59
N THR A 613 22.39 11.39 4.28
CA THR A 613 22.52 12.80 4.62
C THR A 613 22.60 13.03 6.12
N HIS A 614 23.05 14.22 6.53
CA HIS A 614 23.06 14.59 7.95
C HIS A 614 21.66 14.46 8.59
N VAL A 615 20.61 14.89 7.88
CA VAL A 615 19.22 14.80 8.33
C VAL A 615 18.83 13.33 8.55
N PHE A 616 19.13 12.47 7.59
CA PHE A 616 18.89 11.03 7.69
C PHE A 616 19.62 10.41 8.90
N LEU A 617 20.88 10.78 9.13
CA LEU A 617 21.65 10.27 10.26
C LEU A 617 21.13 10.80 11.60
N VAL A 618 20.64 12.03 11.68
CA VAL A 618 20.02 12.57 12.90
C VAL A 618 18.77 11.78 13.27
N GLU A 619 17.96 11.42 12.27
CA GLU A 619 16.73 10.65 12.48
C GLU A 619 17.03 9.20 12.91
N TRP A 620 17.87 8.49 12.15
CA TRP A 620 18.05 7.03 12.33
C TRP A 620 19.23 6.63 13.21
N TYR A 621 20.24 7.50 13.32
CA TYR A 621 21.51 7.23 13.99
C TYR A 621 22.04 8.45 14.76
N PRO A 622 21.25 9.06 15.67
CA PRO A 622 21.57 10.36 16.27
C PRO A 622 22.94 10.38 16.96
N VAL A 623 23.31 9.29 17.66
CA VAL A 623 24.62 9.16 18.33
C VAL A 623 25.77 9.13 17.32
N LEU A 624 25.62 8.37 16.24
CA LEU A 624 26.63 8.29 15.18
C LEU A 624 26.74 9.60 14.41
N SER A 625 25.62 10.28 14.17
CA SER A 625 25.60 11.62 13.55
C SER A 625 26.42 12.61 14.38
N LEU A 626 26.18 12.67 15.70
CA LEU A 626 26.96 13.52 16.59
C LEU A 626 28.45 13.17 16.56
N LEU A 627 28.79 11.88 16.60
CA LEU A 627 30.16 11.39 16.55
C LEU A 627 30.88 11.78 15.24
N ILE A 628 30.23 11.64 14.09
CA ILE A 628 30.79 12.01 12.79
C ILE A 628 30.98 13.52 12.69
N ASN A 629 30.00 14.31 13.13
CA ASN A 629 30.13 15.77 13.15
C ASN A 629 31.29 16.21 14.04
N ASP A 630 31.45 15.55 15.18
CA ASP A 630 32.59 15.78 16.07
C ASP A 630 33.91 15.41 15.41
N TRP A 631 33.99 14.27 14.72
CA TRP A 631 35.18 13.86 13.96
C TRP A 631 35.58 14.89 12.91
N LEU A 632 34.61 15.33 12.10
CA LEU A 632 34.84 16.33 11.07
C LEU A 632 35.29 17.67 11.64
N ARG A 633 34.77 18.08 12.81
CA ARG A 633 35.19 19.32 13.51
C ARG A 633 36.57 19.22 14.15
N THR A 634 36.97 18.06 14.65
CA THR A 634 38.29 17.86 15.26
C THR A 634 39.41 18.11 14.26
N GLY A 635 39.20 17.71 12.99
CA GLY A 635 40.21 17.79 11.94
C GLY A 635 41.42 16.88 12.17
N PRO A 636 42.37 16.83 11.22
CA PRO A 636 43.50 15.90 11.26
C PRO A 636 44.49 16.15 12.41
N THR A 637 44.56 17.37 12.94
CA THR A 637 45.50 17.77 13.99
C THR A 637 44.87 17.85 15.39
N GLY A 638 43.58 17.54 15.51
CA GLY A 638 42.86 17.65 16.79
C GLY A 638 43.02 16.42 17.69
N ASP A 639 42.53 16.52 18.93
CA ASP A 639 42.61 15.42 19.90
C ASP A 639 41.64 14.28 19.54
N LEU A 640 42.22 13.15 19.13
CA LEU A 640 41.45 11.97 18.70
C LEU A 640 41.03 11.05 19.86
N ARG A 641 41.48 11.28 21.10
CA ARG A 641 41.25 10.36 22.24
C ARG A 641 39.78 10.08 22.52
N ARG A 642 38.88 11.03 22.22
CA ARG A 642 37.44 10.87 22.38
C ARG A 642 36.79 9.82 21.49
N PHE A 643 37.43 9.48 20.36
CA PHE A 643 36.93 8.47 19.42
C PHE A 643 37.46 7.05 19.72
N ARG A 644 38.27 6.89 20.78
CA ARG A 644 38.95 5.63 21.11
C ARG A 644 38.00 4.45 21.22
N SER A 645 36.85 4.62 21.87
CA SER A 645 35.85 3.56 22.01
C SER A 645 35.31 3.11 20.65
N HIS A 646 34.96 4.05 19.78
CA HIS A 646 34.44 3.76 18.45
C HIS A 646 35.45 2.99 17.58
N PHE A 647 36.69 3.48 17.49
CA PHE A 647 37.73 2.82 16.71
C PHE A 647 38.10 1.43 17.26
N ALA A 648 38.11 1.27 18.58
CA ALA A 648 38.33 -0.03 19.20
C ALA A 648 37.19 -1.01 18.90
N THR A 649 35.94 -0.55 18.95
CA THR A 649 34.77 -1.40 18.73
C THR A 649 34.57 -1.79 17.26
N HIS A 650 34.69 -0.84 16.33
CA HIS A 650 34.28 -1.04 14.94
C HIS A 650 35.44 -1.27 13.97
N HIS A 651 36.63 -0.74 14.27
CA HIS A 651 37.76 -0.76 13.34
C HIS A 651 38.90 -1.67 13.78
N ASP A 652 38.92 -2.12 15.05
CA ASP A 652 40.05 -2.83 15.65
C ASP A 652 41.39 -2.06 15.52
N VAL A 653 41.31 -0.72 15.63
CA VAL A 653 42.47 0.19 15.54
C VAL A 653 42.66 0.95 16.83
N GLN A 654 43.91 1.01 17.31
CA GLN A 654 44.29 1.88 18.42
C GLN A 654 44.42 3.32 17.95
N ILE A 655 43.65 4.26 18.52
CA ILE A 655 43.64 5.66 18.07
C ILE A 655 45.02 6.34 18.10
N ALA A 656 45.94 5.89 18.96
CA ALA A 656 47.30 6.41 19.02
C ALA A 656 48.11 6.17 17.73
N SER A 657 47.75 5.16 16.92
CA SER A 657 48.39 4.95 15.62
C SER A 657 47.93 5.94 14.55
N LEU A 658 46.93 6.79 14.86
CA LEU A 658 46.33 7.77 13.96
C LEU A 658 46.76 9.22 14.25
N GLU A 659 47.81 9.45 15.06
CA GLU A 659 48.24 10.81 15.45
C GLU A 659 48.78 11.67 14.29
N GLN A 660 49.13 11.05 13.16
CA GLN A 660 49.74 11.72 12.00
C GLN A 660 48.87 11.64 10.73
N LEU A 661 47.56 11.86 10.88
CA LEU A 661 46.65 11.89 9.72
C LEU A 661 46.86 13.17 8.90
N ASN A 662 46.86 13.03 7.58
CA ASN A 662 46.62 14.17 6.70
C ASN A 662 45.11 14.38 6.49
N GLU A 663 44.73 15.52 5.92
CA GLU A 663 43.32 15.87 5.68
C GLU A 663 42.57 14.80 4.86
N VAL A 664 43.20 14.22 3.83
CA VAL A 664 42.56 13.22 2.98
C VAL A 664 42.31 11.92 3.74
N GLN A 665 43.26 11.50 4.58
CA GLN A 665 43.13 10.32 5.44
C GLN A 665 42.08 10.55 6.53
N HIS A 666 42.05 11.73 7.14
CA HIS A 666 41.05 12.11 8.14
C HIS A 666 39.62 12.05 7.57
N GLN A 667 39.42 12.59 6.37
CA GLN A 667 38.14 12.55 5.68
C GLN A 667 37.74 11.12 5.25
N ALA A 668 38.69 10.33 4.76
CA ALA A 668 38.46 8.93 4.40
C ALA A 668 38.07 8.09 5.63
N LEU A 669 38.75 8.27 6.77
CA LEU A 669 38.36 7.61 8.02
C LEU A 669 36.99 8.06 8.52
N GLY A 670 36.60 9.30 8.25
CA GLY A 670 35.23 9.75 8.52
C GLY A 670 34.19 8.93 7.74
N ALA A 671 34.46 8.63 6.47
CA ALA A 671 33.62 7.74 5.67
C ALA A 671 33.57 6.32 6.24
N ASP A 672 34.71 5.78 6.71
CA ASP A 672 34.75 4.46 7.35
C ASP A 672 33.98 4.45 8.69
N MET A 673 34.09 5.51 9.50
CA MET A 673 33.33 5.68 10.75
C MET A 673 31.82 5.70 10.51
N LEU A 674 31.37 6.08 9.31
CA LEU A 674 29.96 5.98 8.93
C LEU A 674 29.61 4.59 8.37
N TYR A 675 30.44 4.08 7.46
CA TYR A 675 30.16 2.85 6.72
C TYR A 675 30.21 1.60 7.61
N ILE A 676 31.27 1.42 8.39
CA ILE A 676 31.53 0.16 9.12
C ILE A 676 30.48 -0.11 10.21
N PRO A 677 30.07 0.85 11.04
CA PRO A 677 29.05 0.60 12.06
C PRO A 677 27.67 0.25 11.51
N ILE A 678 27.35 0.68 10.28
CA ILE A 678 26.06 0.46 9.63
C ILE A 678 26.08 -0.82 8.76
N TYR A 679 27.09 -0.99 7.91
CA TYR A 679 27.14 -2.08 6.91
C TYR A 679 28.11 -3.20 7.29
N GLY A 680 29.15 -2.87 8.05
CA GLY A 680 30.24 -3.76 8.40
C GLY A 680 31.53 -3.47 7.65
N PRO A 681 32.58 -4.26 7.92
CA PRO A 681 33.92 -4.02 7.39
C PRO A 681 34.07 -4.37 5.90
N HIS A 682 33.10 -5.05 5.29
CA HIS A 682 33.20 -5.53 3.92
C HIS A 682 32.61 -4.54 2.92
N PRO A 683 33.30 -4.25 1.81
CA PRO A 683 32.84 -3.29 0.82
C PRO A 683 31.62 -3.82 0.03
N PRO A 684 30.91 -2.94 -0.72
CA PRO A 684 29.81 -3.36 -1.59
C PRO A 684 30.23 -4.36 -2.68
N SER A 685 31.52 -4.36 -3.05
CA SER A 685 32.11 -5.29 -4.03
C SER A 685 32.30 -6.72 -3.51
N HIS A 686 32.09 -6.97 -2.21
CA HIS A 686 32.07 -8.32 -1.65
C HIS A 686 30.98 -9.16 -2.33
N PRO A 687 31.21 -10.43 -2.72
CA PRO A 687 30.24 -11.20 -3.50
C PRO A 687 28.89 -11.40 -2.81
N GLU A 688 28.88 -11.52 -1.48
CA GLU A 688 27.65 -11.58 -0.68
C GLU A 688 26.87 -10.26 -0.75
N ASN A 689 27.53 -9.11 -0.52
CA ASN A 689 26.90 -7.79 -0.63
C ASN A 689 26.42 -7.51 -2.06
N LYS A 690 27.23 -7.85 -3.07
CA LYS A 690 26.85 -7.77 -4.48
C LYS A 690 25.61 -8.61 -4.79
N SER A 691 25.48 -9.79 -4.18
CA SER A 691 24.29 -10.63 -4.32
C SER A 691 23.06 -10.00 -3.67
N VAL A 692 23.20 -9.38 -2.49
CA VAL A 692 22.14 -8.59 -1.86
C VAL A 692 21.67 -7.47 -2.79
N PHE A 693 22.58 -6.62 -3.29
CA PHE A 693 22.19 -5.51 -4.16
C PHE A 693 21.56 -5.99 -5.46
N LYS A 694 22.08 -7.07 -6.07
CA LYS A 694 21.47 -7.68 -7.26
C LYS A 694 20.05 -8.20 -7.01
N GLY A 695 19.77 -8.79 -5.86
CA GLY A 695 18.42 -9.23 -5.54
C GLY A 695 17.47 -8.06 -5.31
N MET A 696 17.96 -6.96 -4.71
CA MET A 696 17.16 -5.74 -4.54
C MET A 696 16.86 -5.01 -5.87
N GLU A 697 17.72 -5.15 -6.88
CA GLU A 697 17.47 -4.57 -8.21
C GLU A 697 16.18 -5.13 -8.85
N MET A 698 15.80 -6.38 -8.58
CA MET A 698 14.61 -7.05 -9.14
C MET A 698 14.44 -6.79 -10.66
N ARG A 699 15.48 -7.08 -11.44
CA ARG A 699 15.51 -6.84 -12.89
C ARG A 699 14.41 -7.59 -13.63
N CYS A 700 13.78 -6.94 -14.59
CA CYS A 700 12.74 -7.50 -15.44
C CYS A 700 13.19 -7.57 -16.90
N ARG A 701 12.55 -8.43 -17.68
CA ARG A 701 12.93 -8.70 -19.08
C ARG A 701 12.81 -7.48 -20.01
N ASN A 702 11.97 -6.51 -19.68
CA ASN A 702 11.82 -5.25 -20.41
C ASN A 702 12.88 -4.21 -20.05
N GLY A 703 13.86 -4.57 -19.21
CA GLY A 703 14.91 -3.67 -18.74
C GLY A 703 14.54 -2.86 -17.49
N PHE A 704 13.29 -2.96 -17.01
CA PHE A 704 12.90 -2.36 -15.72
C PHE A 704 13.73 -2.96 -14.58
N ASN A 705 14.13 -2.13 -13.63
CA ASN A 705 14.65 -2.55 -12.34
C ASN A 705 14.45 -1.44 -11.30
N MET A 706 14.54 -1.78 -10.02
CA MET A 706 14.20 -0.91 -8.90
C MET A 706 15.09 0.33 -8.75
N PHE A 707 16.33 0.25 -9.25
CA PHE A 707 17.36 1.26 -8.98
C PHE A 707 17.68 2.12 -10.20
N GLU A 708 17.48 1.61 -11.41
CA GLU A 708 18.02 2.21 -12.62
C GLU A 708 17.07 3.25 -13.21
N ALA A 709 17.56 4.49 -13.22
CA ALA A 709 17.25 5.45 -14.25
C ALA A 709 18.07 5.11 -15.50
N SER A 710 17.60 4.18 -16.34
CA SER A 710 18.25 3.86 -17.61
C SER A 710 18.41 5.14 -18.43
N LEU A 711 19.53 5.28 -19.15
CA LEU A 711 19.90 6.51 -19.88
C LEU A 711 18.81 7.00 -20.86
N PHE A 712 17.90 6.11 -21.26
CA PHE A 712 16.75 6.38 -22.14
C PHE A 712 15.38 6.32 -21.44
N ILE A 713 15.28 5.71 -20.25
CA ILE A 713 14.04 5.57 -19.48
C ILE A 713 14.39 5.78 -18.00
N ARG A 714 14.41 7.05 -17.57
CA ARG A 714 14.93 7.48 -16.27
C ARG A 714 13.87 7.48 -15.17
N PHE A 715 13.32 6.33 -14.79
CA PHE A 715 12.37 6.25 -13.67
C PHE A 715 13.05 5.63 -12.44
N ALA A 716 13.66 6.46 -11.60
CA ALA A 716 13.98 6.01 -10.24
C ALA A 716 12.70 6.14 -9.40
N LEU A 717 11.92 5.07 -9.38
CA LEU A 717 10.55 5.06 -8.86
C LEU A 717 10.47 5.47 -7.38
N PHE A 718 11.43 5.03 -6.54
CA PHE A 718 11.55 5.50 -5.16
C PHE A 718 11.96 6.98 -5.04
N ARG A 719 12.66 7.55 -6.03
CA ARG A 719 13.02 8.98 -6.05
C ARG A 719 11.88 9.87 -6.53
N SER A 720 10.87 9.27 -7.17
CA SER A 720 9.66 9.98 -7.62
C SER A 720 8.64 10.13 -6.48
N PHE A 721 8.89 9.49 -5.33
CA PHE A 721 8.11 9.69 -4.13
C PHE A 721 8.21 11.15 -3.66
N PRO A 722 7.11 11.83 -3.30
CA PRO A 722 7.17 13.20 -2.85
C PRO A 722 8.02 13.32 -1.56
N GLY A 723 9.07 14.13 -1.61
CA GLY A 723 10.10 14.22 -0.56
C GLY A 723 11.26 13.22 -0.69
N GLY A 724 11.30 12.44 -1.78
CA GLY A 724 12.38 11.52 -2.11
C GLY A 724 12.41 10.23 -1.27
N THR A 725 13.52 9.51 -1.40
CA THR A 725 13.70 8.20 -0.76
C THR A 725 13.75 8.28 0.77
N GLU A 726 14.26 9.38 1.33
CA GLU A 726 14.31 9.57 2.79
C GLU A 726 12.89 9.63 3.36
N ARG A 727 12.02 10.49 2.81
CA ARG A 727 10.63 10.58 3.25
C ARG A 727 9.88 9.27 3.08
N PHE A 728 10.11 8.57 1.96
CA PHE A 728 9.54 7.24 1.74
C PHE A 728 9.94 6.24 2.83
N LEU A 729 11.23 6.15 3.15
CA LEU A 729 11.72 5.25 4.20
C LEU A 729 11.21 5.68 5.59
N SER A 730 11.21 6.97 5.90
CA SER A 730 10.64 7.47 7.16
C SER A 730 9.17 7.13 7.31
N GLN A 731 8.41 7.24 6.23
CA GLN A 731 7.03 6.84 6.17
C GLN A 731 6.85 5.33 6.41
N ILE A 732 7.60 4.48 5.71
CA ILE A 732 7.53 3.03 5.92
C ILE A 732 7.89 2.66 7.34
N TRP A 733 8.92 3.22 7.95
CA TRP A 733 9.26 2.85 9.34
C TRP A 733 8.32 3.48 10.37
N ALA A 734 7.70 4.61 10.07
CA ALA A 734 6.64 5.20 10.89
C ALA A 734 5.34 4.37 10.89
N SER A 735 5.13 3.52 9.87
CA SER A 735 4.01 2.55 9.85
C SER A 735 4.06 1.52 10.99
N ARG A 736 5.22 1.37 11.64
CA ARG A 736 5.41 0.37 12.68
C ARG A 736 4.65 0.77 13.94
N VAL A 737 3.81 -0.15 14.41
CA VAL A 737 3.09 0.02 15.66
C VAL A 737 4.05 -0.19 16.83
N GLN A 738 4.43 0.85 17.55
CA GLN A 738 5.29 0.76 18.74
C GLN A 738 4.47 0.59 20.01
N ASP A 739 3.25 1.10 20.02
CA ASP A 739 2.28 1.04 21.12
C ASP A 739 0.90 1.43 20.58
N PHE A 740 -0.10 1.52 21.47
CA PHE A 740 -1.43 1.93 21.06
C PHE A 740 -1.49 3.37 20.50
N SER A 741 -0.65 4.30 20.99
CA SER A 741 -0.66 5.70 20.53
C SER A 741 -0.24 5.83 19.07
N SER A 742 0.61 4.93 18.58
CA SER A 742 0.98 4.86 17.15
C SER A 742 -0.13 4.27 16.26
N LEU A 743 -1.01 3.44 16.81
CA LEU A 743 -2.14 2.83 16.09
C LEU A 743 -3.38 3.75 16.09
N GLU A 744 -3.66 4.42 17.20
CA GLU A 744 -4.90 5.16 17.43
C GLU A 744 -5.30 6.13 16.30
N PRO A 745 -4.39 6.94 15.72
CA PRO A 745 -4.75 7.85 14.62
C PRO A 745 -5.26 7.15 13.36
N ASN A 746 -4.93 5.87 13.19
CA ASN A 746 -5.27 5.06 12.03
C ASN A 746 -6.34 4.01 12.33
N LEU A 747 -6.89 3.99 13.55
CA LEU A 747 -7.90 3.02 13.97
C LEU A 747 -9.27 3.68 14.07
N ASP A 748 -10.18 3.29 13.17
CA ASP A 748 -11.58 3.66 13.24
C ASP A 748 -12.38 2.59 14.00
N ILE A 749 -13.06 2.97 15.07
CA ILE A 749 -13.88 2.06 15.88
C ILE A 749 -15.35 2.34 15.58
N VAL A 750 -15.92 1.51 14.71
CA VAL A 750 -17.30 1.66 14.23
C VAL A 750 -18.25 0.95 15.19
N CYS A 751 -19.13 1.72 15.82
CA CYS A 751 -20.14 1.23 16.74
C CYS A 751 -21.53 1.25 16.10
N PRO A 752 -22.39 0.24 16.36
CA PRO A 752 -23.79 0.28 15.99
C PRO A 752 -24.52 1.48 16.58
N SER A 753 -25.67 1.83 15.99
CA SER A 753 -26.47 2.93 16.52
C SER A 753 -26.91 2.64 17.96
N ALA A 754 -27.10 3.68 18.78
CA ALA A 754 -27.57 3.54 20.15
C ALA A 754 -28.89 2.75 20.24
N ARG A 755 -29.73 2.84 19.21
CA ARG A 755 -30.97 2.07 19.09
C ARG A 755 -30.71 0.58 18.90
N ASP A 756 -29.77 0.23 18.03
CA ASP A 756 -29.46 -1.18 17.76
C ASP A 756 -28.74 -1.81 18.95
N ILE A 757 -27.87 -1.05 19.61
CA ILE A 757 -27.28 -1.38 20.91
C ILE A 757 -28.40 -1.62 21.92
N ALA A 758 -29.35 -0.69 22.09
CA ALA A 758 -30.46 -0.85 23.04
C ALA A 758 -31.33 -2.08 22.74
N HIS A 759 -31.58 -2.40 21.48
CA HIS A 759 -32.31 -3.62 21.09
C HIS A 759 -31.52 -4.89 21.34
N ALA A 760 -30.21 -4.89 21.09
CA ALA A 760 -29.33 -6.03 21.34
C ALA A 760 -29.00 -6.20 22.84
N MET A 761 -29.11 -5.13 23.63
CA MET A 761 -28.56 -5.02 24.99
C MET A 761 -29.61 -4.67 26.05
N ILE A 762 -30.87 -5.11 25.87
CA ILE A 762 -32.01 -4.88 26.79
C ILE A 762 -31.68 -5.21 28.27
N ASN A 763 -30.65 -6.02 28.54
CA ASN A 763 -30.24 -6.48 29.87
C ASN A 763 -28.87 -5.98 30.37
N LEU A 764 -28.16 -5.07 29.67
CA LEU A 764 -26.90 -4.52 30.18
C LEU A 764 -27.07 -3.16 30.88
N PRO A 765 -26.24 -2.85 31.89
CA PRO A 765 -26.14 -1.50 32.45
C PRO A 765 -25.78 -0.47 31.36
N SER A 766 -26.27 0.76 31.54
CA SER A 766 -26.26 1.86 30.57
C SER A 766 -24.89 2.38 30.08
N ILE A 767 -23.76 1.75 30.37
CA ILE A 767 -22.44 2.33 30.09
C ILE A 767 -21.39 1.25 29.78
N VAL A 768 -21.51 0.54 28.66
CA VAL A 768 -20.33 -0.04 28.01
C VAL A 768 -19.95 0.87 26.85
N ASN A 769 -18.98 1.74 27.10
CA ASN A 769 -18.32 2.49 26.04
C ASN A 769 -17.49 1.50 25.22
N LEU A 770 -18.09 0.95 24.15
CA LEU A 770 -17.47 -0.07 23.30
C LEU A 770 -16.07 0.34 22.78
N PRO A 771 -15.84 1.59 22.34
CA PRO A 771 -14.49 2.08 22.05
C PRO A 771 -13.53 1.98 23.24
N ALA A 772 -13.98 2.28 24.46
CA ALA A 772 -13.12 2.18 25.65
C ALA A 772 -12.68 0.74 25.94
N VAL A 773 -13.48 -0.27 25.58
CA VAL A 773 -13.08 -1.69 25.70
C VAL A 773 -11.85 -1.98 24.84
N LEU A 774 -11.90 -1.61 23.56
CA LEU A 774 -10.77 -1.82 22.63
C LEU A 774 -9.55 -0.99 23.00
N ARG A 775 -9.74 0.30 23.33
CA ARG A 775 -8.64 1.17 23.79
C ARG A 775 -7.96 0.61 25.03
N GLY A 776 -8.73 0.10 25.99
CA GLY A 776 -8.22 -0.58 27.18
C GLY A 776 -7.41 -1.82 26.81
N PHE A 777 -7.95 -2.69 25.95
CA PHE A 777 -7.27 -3.91 25.52
C PHE A 777 -5.90 -3.62 24.89
N PHE A 778 -5.83 -2.64 23.98
CA PHE A 778 -4.58 -2.28 23.29
C PHE A 778 -3.55 -1.60 24.20
N SER A 779 -3.97 -1.00 25.31
CA SER A 779 -3.08 -0.32 26.25
C SER A 779 -2.48 -1.26 27.29
N ARG A 780 -3.02 -2.48 27.44
CA ARG A 780 -2.58 -3.49 28.42
C ARG A 780 -1.55 -4.46 27.83
N THR A 781 -0.86 -5.19 28.69
CA THR A 781 0.20 -6.15 28.33
C THR A 781 0.01 -7.50 29.01
N GLY A 782 0.75 -8.52 28.56
CA GLY A 782 0.77 -9.84 29.18
C GLY A 782 -0.45 -10.70 28.86
N ILE A 783 -0.48 -11.89 29.48
CA ILE A 783 -1.52 -12.91 29.30
C ILE A 783 -2.60 -12.73 30.39
N PRO A 784 -3.85 -12.39 30.05
CA PRO A 784 -4.93 -12.15 31.03
C PRO A 784 -5.34 -13.41 31.80
N CYS A 785 -5.40 -14.55 31.10
CA CYS A 785 -5.80 -15.85 31.65
C CYS A 785 -4.77 -16.92 31.28
N PRO A 786 -3.65 -17.04 32.01
CA PRO A 786 -2.58 -17.98 31.69
C PRO A 786 -3.02 -19.43 31.50
N GLY A 787 -3.89 -19.94 32.37
CA GLY A 787 -4.40 -21.31 32.29
C GLY A 787 -5.22 -21.56 31.02
N ARG A 788 -6.09 -20.62 30.65
CA ARG A 788 -6.87 -20.70 29.39
C ARG A 788 -6.01 -20.51 28.15
N PHE A 789 -5.05 -19.59 28.22
CA PHE A 789 -4.14 -19.32 27.12
C PHE A 789 -3.27 -20.53 26.76
N GLU A 790 -2.78 -21.30 27.74
CA GLU A 790 -2.03 -22.54 27.47
C GLU A 790 -2.87 -23.59 26.72
N ILE A 791 -4.19 -23.59 26.85
CA ILE A 791 -5.09 -24.45 26.07
C ILE A 791 -5.18 -23.98 24.62
N ALA A 792 -5.21 -22.67 24.38
CA ALA A 792 -5.29 -22.09 23.03
C ALA A 792 -3.94 -22.06 22.30
N LYS A 793 -2.83 -22.04 23.04
CA LYS A 793 -1.45 -21.93 22.52
C LYS A 793 -1.08 -22.91 21.41
N PRO A 794 -1.51 -24.19 21.39
CA PRO A 794 -1.24 -25.10 20.28
C PRO A 794 -1.87 -24.68 18.95
N ALA A 795 -2.94 -23.88 18.98
CA ALA A 795 -3.58 -23.34 17.77
C ALA A 795 -2.90 -22.06 17.26
N ILE A 796 -2.00 -21.46 18.03
CA ILE A 796 -1.29 -20.23 17.63
C ILE A 796 -0.15 -20.60 16.69
N HIS A 797 -0.14 -19.98 15.51
CA HIS A 797 0.91 -20.24 14.53
C HIS A 797 2.30 -19.83 15.09
N PRO A 798 3.36 -20.64 14.91
CA PRO A 798 4.71 -20.37 15.46
C PRO A 798 5.37 -19.06 14.99
N ILE A 799 4.79 -18.42 13.98
CA ILE A 799 5.26 -17.12 13.47
C ILE A 799 4.95 -15.97 14.44
N VAL A 800 3.96 -16.15 15.32
CA VAL A 800 3.57 -15.16 16.34
C VAL A 800 4.66 -15.14 17.43
N PRO A 801 5.31 -13.99 17.67
CA PRO A 801 6.43 -13.91 18.60
C PRO A 801 5.95 -13.83 20.05
N LEU A 802 5.46 -14.94 20.61
CA LEU A 802 4.92 -15.00 21.98
C LEU A 802 5.92 -14.57 23.07
N SER A 803 7.23 -14.60 22.77
CA SER A 803 8.26 -14.04 23.66
C SER A 803 8.15 -12.54 23.91
N ARG A 804 7.34 -11.83 23.12
CA ARG A 804 7.10 -10.39 23.23
C ARG A 804 5.73 -10.05 23.83
N ILE A 805 4.98 -11.02 24.36
CA ILE A 805 3.59 -10.83 24.83
C ILE A 805 3.44 -9.76 25.92
N ASP A 806 4.49 -9.53 26.71
CA ASP A 806 4.52 -8.50 27.75
C ASP A 806 4.88 -7.09 27.23
N SER A 807 5.20 -6.96 25.93
CA SER A 807 5.52 -5.68 25.31
C SER A 807 4.25 -4.84 25.10
N PRO A 808 4.27 -3.52 25.38
CA PRO A 808 3.15 -2.62 25.05
C PRO A 808 2.82 -2.59 23.55
N SER A 809 3.78 -2.96 22.70
CA SER A 809 3.59 -3.07 21.26
C SER A 809 2.81 -4.31 20.83
N PHE A 810 2.76 -5.37 21.66
CA PHE A 810 2.37 -6.71 21.20
C PHE A 810 0.91 -6.77 20.76
N ARG A 811 -0.04 -6.45 21.64
CA ARG A 811 -1.48 -6.52 21.35
C ARG A 811 -1.88 -5.66 20.14
N PRO A 812 -1.49 -4.38 20.03
CA PRO A 812 -1.84 -3.58 18.87
C PRO A 812 -1.14 -4.09 17.59
N GLN A 813 0.12 -4.56 17.64
CA GLN A 813 0.78 -5.18 16.48
C GLN A 813 0.06 -6.44 16.00
N MET A 814 -0.34 -7.34 16.92
CA MET A 814 -1.03 -8.57 16.55
C MET A 814 -2.41 -8.27 15.95
N PHE A 815 -3.11 -7.26 16.48
CA PHE A 815 -4.38 -6.80 15.89
C PHE A 815 -4.20 -6.27 14.47
N VAL A 816 -3.22 -5.39 14.25
CA VAL A 816 -2.91 -4.88 12.90
C VAL A 816 -2.53 -6.03 11.96
N TRP A 817 -1.76 -6.99 12.44
CA TRP A 817 -1.41 -8.17 11.64
C TRP A 817 -2.63 -8.99 11.25
N ALA A 818 -3.48 -9.38 12.21
CA ALA A 818 -4.70 -10.12 11.91
C ALA A 818 -5.63 -9.33 10.97
N ALA A 819 -5.74 -8.00 11.16
CA ALA A 819 -6.62 -7.15 10.38
C ALA A 819 -6.10 -6.81 8.99
N THR A 820 -4.79 -6.86 8.70
CA THR A 820 -4.22 -6.38 7.43
C THR A 820 -3.35 -7.41 6.69
N GLY A 821 -2.96 -8.50 7.37
CA GLY A 821 -1.97 -9.46 6.90
C GLY A 821 -0.53 -9.12 7.28
N ALA A 822 -0.25 -7.96 7.91
CA ALA A 822 1.10 -7.57 8.31
C ALA A 822 1.12 -6.71 9.58
N PRO A 823 2.20 -6.72 10.39
CA PRO A 823 2.26 -5.94 11.64
C PRO A 823 2.61 -4.46 11.41
N CYS A 824 2.11 -3.83 10.33
CA CYS A 824 2.40 -2.45 9.94
C CYS A 824 1.12 -1.74 9.49
N VAL A 825 0.98 -0.46 9.83
CA VAL A 825 -0.15 0.39 9.46
C VAL A 825 0.19 1.14 8.18
N GLU A 826 -0.48 0.86 7.07
CA GLU A 826 -0.27 1.68 5.89
C GLU A 826 -0.72 3.12 6.13
N LEU A 827 0.03 4.08 5.63
CA LEU A 827 -0.16 5.49 5.97
C LEU A 827 -1.36 6.16 5.31
N THR A 828 -1.91 5.54 4.25
CA THR A 828 -2.96 6.11 3.43
C THR A 828 -4.34 5.53 3.74
N GLN A 829 -4.42 4.35 4.36
CA GLN A 829 -5.70 3.70 4.66
C GLN A 829 -5.73 3.23 6.11
N GLY A 830 -6.75 3.69 6.83
CA GLY A 830 -7.01 3.27 8.20
C GLY A 830 -7.42 1.80 8.33
N ILE A 831 -7.48 1.36 9.57
CA ILE A 831 -7.93 0.04 10.01
C ILE A 831 -9.28 0.24 10.70
N SER A 832 -10.27 -0.61 10.41
CA SER A 832 -11.60 -0.52 11.00
C SER A 832 -11.86 -1.66 11.99
N ALA A 833 -12.29 -1.34 13.20
CA ALA A 833 -12.81 -2.29 14.18
C ALA A 833 -14.33 -2.09 14.30
N VAL A 834 -15.11 -3.00 13.72
CA VAL A 834 -16.57 -2.88 13.61
C VAL A 834 -17.24 -3.80 14.62
N PHE A 835 -18.06 -3.26 15.51
CA PHE A 835 -18.92 -4.09 16.36
C PHE A 835 -20.14 -4.56 15.55
N ALA A 836 -20.19 -5.85 15.24
CA ALA A 836 -21.16 -6.46 14.35
C ALA A 836 -22.40 -6.97 15.09
N LEU A 837 -23.58 -6.70 14.51
CA LEU A 837 -24.87 -7.28 14.90
C LEU A 837 -25.18 -8.52 14.04
N PRO A 838 -26.08 -9.41 14.49
CA PRO A 838 -26.54 -10.56 13.70
C PRO A 838 -27.09 -10.22 12.31
N SER A 839 -27.52 -8.98 12.09
CA SER A 839 -28.00 -8.46 10.80
C SER A 839 -26.90 -8.01 9.85
N ASN A 840 -25.65 -7.88 10.29
CA ASN A 840 -24.53 -7.47 9.43
C ASN A 840 -24.09 -8.63 8.53
N THR A 841 -24.54 -8.63 7.28
CA THR A 841 -24.12 -9.60 6.25
C THR A 841 -22.64 -9.50 5.91
N ASP A 842 -22.00 -8.39 6.26
CA ASP A 842 -20.56 -8.17 6.12
C ASP A 842 -19.73 -8.90 7.16
N TYR A 843 -20.34 -9.57 8.13
CA TYR A 843 -19.60 -10.50 8.98
C TYR A 843 -19.40 -11.84 8.25
N ASP A 844 -20.49 -12.40 7.72
CA ASP A 844 -20.54 -13.61 6.88
C ASP A 844 -21.87 -13.59 6.13
N ILE A 845 -21.89 -14.01 4.86
CA ILE A 845 -23.08 -14.05 4.02
C ILE A 845 -24.00 -15.19 4.43
N ASP A 846 -23.42 -16.33 4.81
CA ASP A 846 -24.19 -17.47 5.30
C ASP A 846 -24.71 -17.14 6.70
N GLU A 847 -26.03 -16.94 6.80
CA GLU A 847 -26.69 -16.62 8.07
C GLU A 847 -26.42 -17.65 9.17
N ARG A 848 -26.29 -18.93 8.82
CA ARG A 848 -26.05 -19.99 9.82
C ARG A 848 -24.63 -19.91 10.36
N LYS A 849 -23.64 -19.75 9.47
CA LYS A 849 -22.23 -19.59 9.87
C LYS A 849 -22.02 -18.28 10.62
N ARG A 850 -22.67 -17.19 10.17
CA ARG A 850 -22.71 -15.91 10.87
C ARG A 850 -23.22 -16.07 12.30
N ALA A 851 -24.40 -16.67 12.47
CA ALA A 851 -25.01 -16.87 13.77
C ALA A 851 -24.15 -17.76 14.69
N ALA A 852 -23.59 -18.85 14.15
CA ALA A 852 -22.71 -19.76 14.89
C ALA A 852 -21.42 -19.05 15.34
N GLY A 853 -20.70 -18.42 14.41
CA GLY A 853 -19.46 -17.69 14.72
C GLY A 853 -19.69 -16.54 15.70
N MET A 854 -20.78 -15.78 15.55
CA MET A 854 -21.13 -14.73 16.50
C MET A 854 -21.50 -15.24 17.91
N ALA A 855 -22.07 -16.44 18.01
CA ALA A 855 -22.37 -17.07 19.29
C ALA A 855 -21.10 -17.61 19.98
N GLU A 856 -20.17 -18.16 19.18
CA GLU A 856 -18.86 -18.65 19.62
C GLU A 856 -17.90 -17.53 19.98
N GLY A 857 -18.10 -16.33 19.45
CA GLY A 857 -17.22 -15.18 19.67
C GLY A 857 -16.10 -15.08 18.64
N THR A 858 -16.24 -15.70 17.47
CA THR A 858 -15.25 -15.57 16.41
C THR A 858 -15.12 -14.10 15.97
N ILE A 859 -13.91 -13.60 15.74
CA ILE A 859 -13.73 -12.28 15.11
C ILE A 859 -13.55 -12.51 13.61
N ALA A 860 -14.37 -11.88 12.78
CA ALA A 860 -14.20 -11.97 11.32
C ALA A 860 -13.17 -10.92 10.87
N PHE A 861 -11.97 -11.38 10.54
CA PHE A 861 -10.89 -10.55 10.02
C PHE A 861 -10.92 -10.53 8.50
N ARG A 862 -10.90 -9.33 7.91
CA ARG A 862 -10.87 -9.12 6.46
C ARG A 862 -9.59 -8.37 6.10
N SER A 863 -8.50 -9.12 5.95
CA SER A 863 -7.17 -8.58 5.69
C SER A 863 -7.08 -7.69 4.44
N CYS A 864 -7.89 -7.95 3.42
CA CYS A 864 -8.00 -7.11 2.23
C CYS A 864 -8.70 -5.77 2.47
N LEU A 865 -9.67 -5.73 3.40
CA LEU A 865 -10.44 -4.53 3.76
C LEU A 865 -9.90 -3.84 5.01
N ARG A 866 -8.86 -4.39 5.64
CA ARG A 866 -8.24 -3.85 6.86
C ARG A 866 -9.22 -3.70 8.00
N SER A 867 -10.13 -4.66 8.12
CA SER A 867 -11.21 -4.59 9.10
C SER A 867 -11.28 -5.84 9.96
N ALA A 868 -11.61 -5.65 11.23
CA ALA A 868 -11.99 -6.70 12.17
C ALA A 868 -13.44 -6.49 12.61
N TRP A 869 -14.26 -7.53 12.50
CA TRP A 869 -15.68 -7.49 12.87
C TRP A 869 -15.90 -8.27 14.17
N LEU A 870 -16.20 -7.55 15.24
CA LEU A 870 -16.33 -8.05 16.59
C LEU A 870 -17.80 -8.38 16.88
N PRO A 871 -18.16 -9.64 17.22
CA PRO A 871 -19.54 -10.02 17.47
C PRO A 871 -20.07 -9.40 18.76
N LEU A 872 -20.99 -8.43 18.64
CA LEU A 872 -21.55 -7.73 19.79
C LEU A 872 -22.32 -8.69 20.72
N SER A 873 -22.97 -9.71 20.16
CA SER A 873 -23.66 -10.76 20.94
C SER A 873 -22.74 -11.51 21.90
N HIS A 874 -21.48 -11.73 21.52
CA HIS A 874 -20.52 -12.40 22.39
C HIS A 874 -20.04 -11.48 23.52
N LEU A 875 -19.82 -10.19 23.22
CA LEU A 875 -19.49 -9.21 24.24
C LEU A 875 -20.61 -9.08 25.28
N VAL A 876 -21.87 -9.09 24.85
CA VAL A 876 -23.06 -9.14 25.73
C VAL A 876 -23.03 -10.39 26.61
N LYS A 877 -22.70 -11.55 26.04
CA LYS A 877 -22.57 -12.82 26.77
C LYS A 877 -21.47 -12.77 27.83
N LEU A 878 -20.30 -12.21 27.51
CA LEU A 878 -19.22 -12.03 28.49
C LEU A 878 -19.68 -11.12 29.63
N HIS A 879 -20.27 -9.97 29.32
CA HIS A 879 -20.77 -9.07 30.35
C HIS A 879 -21.85 -9.68 31.25
N ALA A 880 -22.71 -10.56 30.72
CA ALA A 880 -23.74 -11.24 31.49
C ALA A 880 -23.18 -12.41 32.34
N ALA A 881 -21.94 -12.83 32.11
CA ALA A 881 -21.32 -13.93 32.84
C ALA A 881 -20.96 -13.54 34.29
N SER A 882 -20.95 -14.53 35.17
CA SER A 882 -20.44 -14.37 36.55
C SER A 882 -18.99 -14.84 36.62
N TYR A 883 -18.14 -14.05 37.28
CA TYR A 883 -16.69 -14.30 37.40
C TYR A 883 -16.32 -14.59 38.86
N PRO A 884 -16.49 -15.84 39.34
CA PRO A 884 -16.15 -16.19 40.71
C PRO A 884 -14.63 -16.22 40.89
N ALA A 885 -14.12 -15.58 41.95
CA ALA A 885 -12.69 -15.52 42.21
C ALA A 885 -12.06 -16.90 42.52
N ARG A 886 -12.87 -17.88 42.99
CA ARG A 886 -12.43 -19.23 43.35
C ARG A 886 -13.47 -20.29 43.01
N ASP A 887 -13.01 -21.50 42.68
CA ASP A 887 -13.85 -22.69 42.57
C ASP A 887 -14.23 -23.23 43.96
N GLU A 888 -15.04 -24.27 43.99
CA GLU A 888 -15.44 -24.97 45.22
C GLU A 888 -14.24 -25.56 45.98
N GLN A 889 -13.10 -25.75 45.31
CA GLN A 889 -11.85 -26.30 45.85
C GLN A 889 -10.86 -25.19 46.28
N GLY A 890 -11.23 -23.92 46.11
CA GLY A 890 -10.41 -22.76 46.47
C GLY A 890 -9.34 -22.39 45.44
N ASN A 891 -9.29 -23.00 44.26
CA ASN A 891 -8.39 -22.58 43.17
C ASN A 891 -8.94 -21.35 42.45
N ALA A 892 -8.06 -20.50 41.93
CA ALA A 892 -8.48 -19.38 41.09
C ALA A 892 -9.13 -19.91 39.80
N VAL A 893 -10.33 -19.43 39.49
CA VAL A 893 -11.03 -19.76 38.23
C VAL A 893 -10.81 -18.61 37.27
N GLU A 894 -10.11 -18.89 36.17
CA GLU A 894 -9.98 -17.94 35.08
C GLU A 894 -11.23 -17.97 34.20
N PRO A 895 -11.76 -16.81 33.77
CA PRO A 895 -11.29 -15.44 34.03
C PRO A 895 -11.75 -14.88 35.40
N LEU A 896 -10.88 -14.09 36.06
CA LEU A 896 -11.13 -13.51 37.39
C LEU A 896 -12.05 -12.29 37.33
N THR A 897 -11.98 -11.52 36.25
CA THR A 897 -12.76 -10.31 36.03
C THR A 897 -13.35 -10.29 34.62
N LEU A 898 -14.34 -9.40 34.40
CA LEU A 898 -14.84 -9.12 33.05
C LEU A 898 -13.72 -8.61 32.12
N GLU A 899 -12.81 -7.81 32.65
CA GLU A 899 -11.67 -7.27 31.89
C GLU A 899 -10.74 -8.40 31.43
N ASP A 900 -10.42 -9.35 32.31
CA ASP A 900 -9.62 -10.53 31.96
C ASP A 900 -10.32 -11.39 30.91
N ALA A 901 -11.65 -11.55 31.03
CA ALA A 901 -12.43 -12.33 30.08
C ALA A 901 -12.46 -11.68 28.68
N LEU A 902 -12.63 -10.37 28.61
CA LEU A 902 -12.60 -9.60 27.37
C LEU A 902 -11.21 -9.64 26.74
N ASP A 903 -10.17 -9.44 27.54
CA ASP A 903 -8.80 -9.45 27.03
C ASP A 903 -8.36 -10.85 26.58
N ASP A 904 -8.70 -11.90 27.33
CA ASP A 904 -8.41 -13.29 26.97
C ASP A 904 -9.07 -13.66 25.64
N TRP A 905 -10.35 -13.28 25.49
CA TRP A 905 -11.10 -13.47 24.25
C TRP A 905 -10.45 -12.75 23.07
N LEU A 906 -10.23 -11.44 23.19
CA LEU A 906 -9.63 -10.63 22.13
C LEU A 906 -8.23 -11.12 21.77
N LEU A 907 -7.38 -11.32 22.78
CA LEU A 907 -6.01 -11.79 22.59
C LEU A 907 -6.01 -13.12 21.84
N THR A 908 -6.78 -14.10 22.31
CA THR A 908 -6.84 -15.43 21.70
C THR A 908 -7.31 -15.34 20.25
N GLN A 909 -8.44 -14.69 19.98
CA GLN A 909 -8.98 -14.56 18.62
C GLN A 909 -8.00 -13.87 17.66
N ILE A 910 -7.33 -12.82 18.12
CA ILE A 910 -6.36 -12.07 17.32
C ILE A 910 -5.13 -12.94 16.99
N VAL A 911 -4.52 -13.60 17.97
CA VAL A 911 -3.28 -14.36 17.72
C VAL A 911 -3.53 -15.66 16.98
N THR A 912 -4.69 -16.29 17.12
CA THR A 912 -5.06 -17.50 16.36
C THR A 912 -5.42 -17.19 14.91
N ALA A 913 -5.86 -15.96 14.61
CA ALA A 913 -6.16 -15.55 13.24
C ALA A 913 -4.88 -15.42 12.37
N ILE A 914 -3.73 -15.14 13.00
CA ILE A 914 -2.44 -15.01 12.32
C ILE A 914 -1.89 -16.39 11.95
N GLY A 915 -1.49 -16.56 10.69
CA GLY A 915 -0.95 -17.80 10.16
C GLY A 915 -2.01 -18.77 9.66
N ASP A 916 -3.27 -18.57 10.06
CA ASP A 916 -4.41 -19.29 9.51
C ASP A 916 -5.00 -18.57 8.27
N LEU A 917 -4.32 -17.52 7.76
CA LEU A 917 -4.67 -16.69 6.59
C LEU A 917 -6.19 -16.46 6.45
N THR A 918 -6.79 -16.11 7.59
CA THR A 918 -8.13 -15.55 7.83
C THR A 918 -9.23 -15.98 6.85
N VAL A 919 -10.06 -16.90 7.34
CA VAL A 919 -11.35 -17.31 6.75
C VAL A 919 -12.44 -16.37 7.27
N LEU A 920 -13.09 -15.65 6.35
CA LEU A 920 -14.55 -15.60 6.11
C LEU A 920 -14.89 -14.70 4.92
#